data_AF-A0A9P6ZRA5-F1
#
_entry.id   AF-A0A9P6ZRA5-F1
#
_cell.length_a   1.000
_cell.length_b   1.000
_cell.length_c   1.000
_cell.angle_alpha   90.00
_cell.angle_beta   90.00
_cell.angle_gamma   90.00
#
_symmetry.space_group_name_H-M   'P 1'
#
loop_
_entity.id
_entity.type
_entity.pdbx_description
1 polymer ?
#
loop_
_entity_poly.entity_id
_entity_poly.type
_entity_poly.pdbx_seq_one_letter_code
_entity_poly.pdbx_strand_id
1 'polypeptide(L)'
;MEAILSKLKAKAEIAPDNALLRDTISLLTDLHRNEAIAQRVTWDSLIRDFQRLQDQGLWDISEDNTKLLHTLRSFLTTQPSKAPDRKPASNMPAPSHPASRALQGSFSIIYPDSESAPSPLIPTSDPVLLPVELVEILNRTYFHHLLATDPKRVVPPGKSLVSMLSGSPKEGEDAGKPTLRDKVEDLVHKAFWDEAIESLSNPEPSCQLPRIKFLYQDLLIALTPLLPSQNPVITTLSSPLPPTSSPLDSAIMHLREVVTSLRKRCAPVQDQELDDLLRSLDEPPPRSSRPTSLATLVVDTVKSIHRISDIMKEQLSRFVLGSMTEQQLQSTISKQAKTKERKDILDIWKRWRIEYSWLVWLENYQPSFQVDGVTAESQYKWIVRLVQALGSSTPISCQLPTREPQSIENSLPPIFFFSTPALLEIQNYLQALVIAASLRTLIRVPQCAQASDAMSFMERLWILLKAEIIEESGSGDTKLAHLADEVVRARQLDGAMLSGEEEARLRAAVARTLNHNDPVFVLLQKRILKALVDALGHQRSEPRQAGAHTGPPRMQTGQPGMRAEKRARITIVIDPEEFDAAHGAETPQLTIGRVQGFEDEYLKKVVEEVFVKVDECVRWVEGIWQDVLRAGVIDREIVI
;
A
#
# COMPACT_ATOMS: atom_id res chain seq x y z
N MET A 1 6.19 6.84 -40.49
CA MET A 1 5.29 8.02 -40.46
C MET A 1 4.71 8.33 -41.84
N GLU A 2 5.55 8.48 -42.86
CA GLU A 2 5.11 8.72 -44.26
C GLU A 2 4.08 7.71 -44.78
N ALA A 3 4.25 6.42 -44.45
CA ALA A 3 3.30 5.38 -44.84
C ALA A 3 1.87 5.61 -44.29
N ILE A 4 1.73 6.12 -43.06
CA ILE A 4 0.43 6.46 -42.46
C ILE A 4 -0.16 7.69 -43.15
N LEU A 5 0.65 8.73 -43.35
CA LEU A 5 0.22 9.95 -44.03
C LEU A 5 -0.22 9.68 -45.46
N SER A 6 0.47 8.81 -46.19
CA SER A 6 0.10 8.41 -47.55
C SER A 6 -1.27 7.71 -47.56
N LYS A 7 -1.50 6.77 -46.63
CA LYS A 7 -2.76 6.04 -46.53
C LYS A 7 -3.93 6.92 -46.12
N LEU A 8 -3.72 7.84 -45.17
CA LEU A 8 -4.75 8.81 -44.77
C LEU A 8 -5.07 9.80 -45.90
N LYS A 9 -4.07 10.25 -46.66
CA LYS A 9 -4.28 11.11 -47.84
C LYS A 9 -5.09 10.40 -48.94
N ALA A 10 -4.80 9.12 -49.21
CA ALA A 10 -5.60 8.33 -50.14
C ALA A 10 -7.07 8.18 -49.68
N LYS A 11 -7.31 8.03 -48.37
CA LYS A 11 -8.67 8.03 -47.80
C LYS A 11 -9.31 9.43 -47.86
N ALA A 12 -8.53 10.50 -47.79
CA ALA A 12 -9.02 11.89 -47.89
C ALA A 12 -9.45 12.27 -49.31
N GLU A 13 -8.87 11.64 -50.33
CA GLU A 13 -9.35 11.77 -51.72
C GLU A 13 -10.74 11.15 -51.90
N ILE A 14 -11.07 10.10 -51.13
CA ILE A 14 -12.38 9.43 -51.17
C ILE A 14 -13.42 10.21 -50.35
N ALA A 15 -13.02 10.83 -49.24
CA ALA A 15 -13.90 11.54 -48.32
C ALA A 15 -13.38 12.96 -47.99
N PRO A 16 -13.44 13.92 -48.94
CA PRO A 16 -12.85 15.25 -48.78
C PRO A 16 -13.52 16.10 -47.69
N ASP A 17 -14.80 15.84 -47.40
CA ASP A 17 -15.58 16.62 -46.45
C ASP A 17 -15.36 16.22 -44.98
N ASN A 18 -14.65 15.12 -44.73
CA ASN A 18 -14.44 14.64 -43.36
C ASN A 18 -13.44 15.53 -42.61
N ALA A 19 -13.94 16.31 -41.63
CA ALA A 19 -13.12 17.20 -40.81
C ALA A 19 -12.09 16.44 -39.98
N LEU A 20 -12.49 15.33 -39.36
CA LEU A 20 -11.62 14.54 -38.48
C LEU A 20 -10.43 13.97 -39.23
N LEU A 21 -10.63 13.46 -40.45
CA LEU A 21 -9.55 12.95 -41.30
C LEU A 21 -8.55 14.06 -41.68
N ARG A 22 -9.03 15.27 -41.99
CA ARG A 22 -8.17 16.42 -42.27
C ARG A 22 -7.38 16.86 -41.03
N ASP A 23 -8.03 16.87 -39.87
CA ASP A 23 -7.39 17.23 -38.60
C ASP A 23 -6.30 16.22 -38.23
N THR A 24 -6.57 14.91 -38.36
CA THR A 24 -5.56 13.86 -38.11
C THR A 24 -4.39 13.94 -39.11
N ILE A 25 -4.65 14.25 -40.38
CA ILE A 25 -3.58 14.46 -41.38
C ILE A 25 -2.76 15.70 -41.04
N SER A 26 -3.39 16.80 -40.63
CA SER A 26 -2.69 18.02 -40.21
C SER A 26 -1.82 17.74 -39.00
N LEU A 27 -2.38 17.11 -37.96
CA LEU A 27 -1.68 16.76 -36.74
C LEU A 27 -0.45 15.88 -37.01
N LEU A 28 -0.60 14.83 -37.84
CA LEU A 28 0.50 13.94 -38.20
C LEU A 28 1.54 14.63 -39.10
N THR A 29 1.12 15.55 -39.96
CA THR A 29 2.04 16.34 -40.80
C THR A 29 2.84 17.33 -39.96
N ASP A 30 2.20 17.96 -38.99
CA ASP A 30 2.83 18.87 -38.03
C ASP A 30 3.80 18.12 -37.12
N LEU A 31 3.41 16.92 -36.66
CA LEU A 31 4.28 16.04 -35.87
C LEU A 31 5.47 15.53 -36.69
N HIS A 32 5.31 15.34 -38.00
CA HIS A 32 6.40 14.98 -38.90
C HIS A 32 7.40 16.13 -39.12
N ARG A 33 6.89 17.36 -39.23
CA ARG A 33 7.70 18.54 -39.55
C ARG A 33 8.32 19.20 -38.33
N ASN A 34 7.71 19.06 -37.16
CA ASN A 34 8.11 19.78 -35.95
C ASN A 34 8.14 18.84 -34.74
N GLU A 35 9.35 18.42 -34.36
CA GLU A 35 9.59 17.55 -33.20
C GLU A 35 9.07 18.17 -31.89
N ALA A 36 8.98 19.50 -31.77
CA ALA A 36 8.45 20.15 -30.57
C ALA A 36 6.95 19.90 -30.35
N ILE A 37 6.20 19.58 -31.42
CA ILE A 37 4.77 19.25 -31.34
C ILE A 37 4.58 17.83 -30.80
N ALA A 38 5.53 16.91 -31.03
CA ALA A 38 5.48 15.56 -30.51
C ALA A 38 5.40 15.51 -28.97
N GLN A 39 5.95 16.52 -28.27
CA GLN A 39 5.85 16.63 -26.81
C GLN A 39 4.44 17.00 -26.31
N ARG A 40 3.59 17.60 -27.16
CA ARG A 40 2.24 18.05 -26.78
C ARG A 40 1.16 17.02 -27.13
N VAL A 41 1.43 16.13 -28.08
CA VAL A 41 0.48 15.14 -28.56
C VAL A 41 0.63 13.86 -27.74
N THR A 42 -0.36 13.55 -26.90
CA THR A 42 -0.39 12.28 -26.17
C THR A 42 -0.87 11.16 -27.08
N TRP A 43 -0.30 9.96 -26.94
CA TRP A 43 -0.74 8.77 -27.68
C TRP A 43 -2.25 8.51 -27.52
N ASP A 44 -2.82 8.81 -26.35
CA ASP A 44 -4.24 8.64 -26.06
C ASP A 44 -5.14 9.58 -26.87
N SER A 45 -4.68 10.79 -27.21
CA SER A 45 -5.43 11.68 -28.10
C SER A 45 -5.49 11.10 -29.51
N LEU A 46 -4.34 10.62 -29.99
CA LEU A 46 -4.18 10.13 -31.35
C LEU A 46 -4.89 8.79 -31.56
N ILE A 47 -4.85 7.87 -30.58
CA ILE A 47 -5.58 6.60 -30.69
C ILE A 47 -7.10 6.81 -30.71
N ARG A 48 -7.63 7.81 -29.99
CA ARG A 48 -9.05 8.16 -30.05
C ARG A 48 -9.45 8.68 -31.42
N ASP A 49 -8.61 9.47 -32.08
CA ASP A 49 -8.87 9.93 -33.45
C ASP A 49 -8.89 8.76 -34.42
N PHE A 50 -7.96 7.80 -34.30
CA PHE A 50 -7.96 6.58 -35.11
C PHE A 50 -9.16 5.67 -34.85
N GLN A 51 -9.63 5.56 -33.59
CA GLN A 51 -10.87 4.85 -33.25
C GLN A 51 -12.08 5.53 -33.90
N ARG A 52 -12.17 6.87 -33.86
CA ARG A 52 -13.23 7.60 -34.55
C ARG A 52 -13.18 7.44 -36.06
N LEU A 53 -12.00 7.42 -36.67
CA LEU A 53 -11.84 7.10 -38.10
C LEU A 53 -12.28 5.67 -38.42
N GLN A 54 -12.04 4.73 -37.51
CA GLN A 54 -12.47 3.35 -37.64
C GLN A 54 -13.99 3.23 -37.54
N ASP A 55 -14.62 3.91 -36.58
CA ASP A 55 -16.08 3.94 -36.43
C ASP A 55 -16.78 4.54 -37.66
N GLN A 56 -16.09 5.46 -38.36
CA GLN A 56 -16.56 6.06 -39.61
C GLN A 56 -16.23 5.24 -40.87
N GLY A 57 -15.60 4.06 -40.73
CA GLY A 57 -15.19 3.22 -41.86
C GLY A 57 -14.06 3.80 -42.72
N LEU A 58 -13.37 4.83 -42.23
CA LEU A 58 -12.23 5.47 -42.90
C LEU A 58 -10.90 4.80 -42.58
N TRP A 59 -10.85 4.04 -41.48
CA TRP A 59 -9.66 3.28 -41.06
C TRP A 59 -10.00 1.82 -40.75
N ASP A 60 -9.46 0.90 -41.53
CA ASP A 60 -9.77 -0.53 -41.42
C ASP A 60 -8.85 -1.25 -40.41
N ILE A 61 -9.35 -2.24 -39.66
CA ILE A 61 -8.52 -3.08 -38.77
C ILE A 61 -7.78 -4.15 -39.59
N SER A 62 -6.81 -3.73 -40.40
CA SER A 62 -5.90 -4.64 -41.11
C SER A 62 -4.59 -4.82 -40.33
N GLU A 63 -3.94 -5.97 -40.50
CA GLU A 63 -2.63 -6.24 -39.89
C GLU A 63 -1.57 -5.19 -40.27
N ASP A 64 -1.66 -4.65 -41.48
CA ASP A 64 -0.80 -3.56 -41.93
C ASP A 64 -1.07 -2.27 -41.16
N ASN A 65 -2.35 -1.95 -40.88
CA ASN A 65 -2.72 -0.76 -40.13
C ASN A 65 -2.32 -0.87 -38.65
N THR A 66 -2.40 -2.06 -38.05
CA THR A 66 -1.95 -2.26 -36.67
C THR A 66 -0.43 -2.16 -36.57
N LYS A 67 0.33 -2.68 -37.55
CA LYS A 67 1.79 -2.48 -37.66
C LYS A 67 2.15 -1.00 -37.80
N LEU A 68 1.40 -0.26 -38.60
CA LEU A 68 1.59 1.18 -38.77
C LEU A 68 1.34 1.95 -37.46
N LEU A 69 0.23 1.67 -36.75
CA LEU A 69 -0.05 2.28 -35.45
C LEU A 69 1.00 1.92 -34.40
N HIS A 70 1.48 0.68 -34.37
CA HIS A 70 2.58 0.28 -33.49
C HIS A 70 3.88 1.04 -33.81
N THR A 71 4.19 1.21 -35.10
CA THR A 71 5.35 2.00 -35.53
C THR A 71 5.20 3.46 -35.11
N LEU A 72 4.00 4.05 -35.20
CA LEU A 72 3.74 5.41 -34.73
C LEU A 72 3.86 5.53 -33.21
N ARG A 73 3.36 4.55 -32.45
CA ARG A 73 3.54 4.47 -31.00
C ARG A 73 5.02 4.45 -30.63
N SER A 74 5.79 3.58 -31.30
CA SER A 74 7.24 3.52 -31.09
C SER A 74 7.90 4.85 -31.44
N PHE A 75 7.49 5.55 -32.50
CA PHE A 75 8.06 6.85 -32.83
C PHE A 75 7.84 7.87 -31.70
N LEU A 76 6.65 7.90 -31.10
CA LEU A 76 6.32 8.81 -30.00
C LEU A 76 7.00 8.45 -28.68
N THR A 77 7.22 7.15 -28.42
CA THR A 77 7.85 6.69 -27.17
C THR A 77 9.37 6.62 -27.24
N THR A 78 9.94 6.43 -28.43
CA THR A 78 11.39 6.19 -28.62
C THR A 78 12.15 7.45 -28.97
N GLN A 79 11.50 8.61 -29.15
CA GLN A 79 12.22 9.88 -29.25
C GLN A 79 12.95 10.13 -27.91
N PRO A 80 14.28 9.95 -27.86
CA PRO A 80 15.04 10.34 -26.69
C PRO A 80 15.01 11.86 -26.67
N SER A 81 14.85 12.43 -25.49
CA SER A 81 15.26 13.82 -25.24
C SER A 81 16.73 13.96 -25.68
N LYS A 82 16.98 14.30 -26.94
CA LYS A 82 18.25 14.85 -27.39
C LYS A 82 18.35 16.21 -26.73
N ALA A 83 18.95 16.22 -25.55
CA ALA A 83 19.43 17.43 -24.92
C ALA A 83 20.30 18.15 -25.97
N PRO A 84 19.94 19.36 -26.41
CA PRO A 84 20.80 20.10 -27.30
C PRO A 84 22.06 20.47 -26.51
N ASP A 85 23.21 20.03 -27.01
CA ASP A 85 24.53 20.56 -26.64
C ASP A 85 24.52 22.08 -26.87
N ARG A 86 24.22 22.85 -25.82
CA ARG A 86 24.35 24.31 -25.80
C ARG A 86 25.08 24.71 -24.53
N LYS A 87 26.31 25.20 -24.74
CA LYS A 87 27.09 26.02 -23.81
C LYS A 87 26.20 27.10 -23.17
N PRO A 88 26.39 27.41 -21.87
CA PRO A 88 25.46 28.25 -21.14
C PRO A 88 25.66 29.73 -21.46
N ALA A 89 24.60 30.37 -21.95
CA ALA A 89 24.42 31.80 -21.81
C ALA A 89 22.96 32.10 -21.46
N SER A 90 22.78 32.64 -20.25
CA SER A 90 21.79 33.65 -19.88
C SER A 90 20.29 33.30 -19.88
N ASN A 91 19.75 33.28 -18.65
CA ASN A 91 18.52 33.95 -18.17
C ASN A 91 17.18 33.70 -18.89
N MET A 92 16.33 32.86 -18.29
CA MET A 92 15.03 33.22 -17.65
C MET A 92 14.18 31.95 -17.38
N PRO A 93 13.40 31.89 -16.28
CA PRO A 93 12.66 30.69 -15.88
C PRO A 93 11.21 30.69 -16.41
N ALA A 94 10.71 29.50 -16.76
CA ALA A 94 9.29 29.22 -17.02
C ALA A 94 8.79 28.15 -16.01
N PRO A 95 7.47 28.12 -15.72
CA PRO A 95 6.94 27.84 -14.39
C PRO A 95 6.71 26.34 -14.11
N SER A 96 7.06 25.93 -12.90
CA SER A 96 6.72 24.61 -12.35
C SER A 96 5.27 24.60 -11.86
N HIS A 97 4.48 23.65 -12.36
CA HIS A 97 3.14 23.33 -11.88
C HIS A 97 3.14 22.99 -10.37
N PRO A 98 2.08 23.37 -9.64
CA PRO A 98 1.99 23.15 -8.20
C PRO A 98 1.66 21.68 -7.92
N ALA A 99 2.61 20.97 -7.29
CA ALA A 99 2.33 19.72 -6.63
C ALA A 99 1.59 20.00 -5.31
N SER A 100 0.28 19.81 -5.31
CA SER A 100 -0.53 19.72 -4.09
C SER A 100 -0.14 18.45 -3.32
N ARG A 101 0.95 18.51 -2.56
CA ARG A 101 1.31 17.49 -1.56
C ARG A 101 0.51 17.75 -0.29
N ALA A 102 -0.50 16.91 -0.05
CA ALA A 102 -1.13 16.80 1.25
C ALA A 102 -0.07 16.41 2.29
N LEU A 103 0.03 17.23 3.35
CA LEU A 103 0.82 17.00 4.55
C LEU A 103 0.25 15.78 5.30
N GLN A 104 0.65 14.57 4.91
CA GLN A 104 0.50 13.40 5.77
C GLN A 104 1.81 13.23 6.53
N GLY A 105 1.76 13.42 7.85
CA GLY A 105 2.89 13.17 8.74
C GLY A 105 3.36 11.72 8.58
N SER A 106 4.47 11.53 7.89
CA SER A 106 5.06 10.21 7.69
C SER A 106 5.76 9.80 8.99
N PHE A 107 5.20 8.85 9.73
CA PHE A 107 5.87 8.25 10.87
C PHE A 107 7.09 7.47 10.39
N SER A 108 8.22 7.64 11.07
CA SER A 108 9.41 6.84 10.83
C SER A 108 9.24 5.48 11.49
N ILE A 109 8.64 4.53 10.76
CA ILE A 109 8.54 3.13 11.17
C ILE A 109 9.93 2.50 11.09
N ILE A 110 10.39 1.90 12.20
CA ILE A 110 11.64 1.13 12.24
C ILE A 110 11.41 -0.16 11.46
N TYR A 111 12.22 -0.40 10.43
CA TYR A 111 12.18 -1.62 9.65
C TYR A 111 13.12 -2.65 10.27
N PRO A 112 12.72 -3.93 10.35
CA PRO A 112 13.67 -5.00 10.65
C PRO A 112 14.74 -5.08 9.56
N ASP A 113 15.96 -5.48 9.92
CA ASP A 113 17.06 -5.62 8.97
C ASP A 113 16.68 -6.62 7.87
N SER A 114 16.74 -6.16 6.62
CA SER A 114 16.29 -6.86 5.40
C SER A 114 16.95 -8.23 5.16
N GLU A 115 18.03 -8.55 5.87
CA GLU A 115 18.83 -9.77 5.67
C GLU A 115 18.25 -11.01 6.36
N SER A 116 17.25 -10.88 7.24
CA SER A 116 16.89 -11.96 8.17
C SER A 116 15.71 -12.86 7.79
N ALA A 117 14.90 -12.53 6.75
CA ALA A 117 13.79 -13.39 6.34
C ALA A 117 13.48 -13.33 4.83
N PRO A 118 13.28 -14.47 4.14
CA PRO A 118 12.80 -14.49 2.76
C PRO A 118 11.39 -13.86 2.71
N SER A 119 11.16 -12.99 1.72
CA SER A 119 9.88 -12.31 1.56
C SER A 119 8.79 -13.30 1.13
N PRO A 120 7.67 -13.40 1.85
CA PRO A 120 6.57 -14.30 1.47
C PRO A 120 5.86 -13.86 0.18
N LEU A 121 6.18 -12.68 -0.35
CA LEU A 121 5.62 -12.16 -1.61
C LEU A 121 6.34 -12.68 -2.87
N ILE A 122 7.59 -13.12 -2.74
CA ILE A 122 8.40 -13.57 -3.88
C ILE A 122 8.65 -15.07 -3.69
N PRO A 123 7.96 -15.94 -4.47
CA PRO A 123 8.23 -17.35 -4.43
C PRO A 123 9.71 -17.60 -4.74
N THR A 124 10.42 -18.26 -3.83
CA THR A 124 11.84 -18.60 -3.97
C THR A 124 12.12 -19.54 -5.15
N SER A 125 11.06 -20.08 -5.76
CA SER A 125 11.09 -21.00 -6.90
C SER A 125 11.29 -20.33 -8.26
N ASP A 126 11.17 -19.01 -8.38
CA ASP A 126 11.31 -18.31 -9.68
C ASP A 126 12.53 -17.36 -9.66
N PRO A 127 13.58 -17.60 -10.49
CA PRO A 127 14.83 -16.83 -10.48
C PRO A 127 14.69 -15.49 -11.22
N VAL A 128 13.57 -14.80 -11.04
CA VAL A 128 13.42 -13.44 -11.56
C VAL A 128 14.29 -12.53 -10.70
N LEU A 129 15.44 -12.15 -11.24
CA LEU A 129 16.33 -11.13 -10.68
C LEU A 129 15.59 -9.78 -10.69
N LEU A 130 14.74 -9.56 -9.68
CA LEU A 130 14.14 -8.26 -9.43
C LEU A 130 15.25 -7.30 -8.97
N PRO A 131 15.24 -6.03 -9.41
CA PRO A 131 16.14 -5.02 -8.85
C PRO A 131 16.03 -5.00 -7.33
N VAL A 132 17.16 -4.92 -6.63
CA VAL A 132 17.21 -4.96 -5.14
C VAL A 132 16.34 -3.86 -4.55
N GLU A 133 16.34 -2.68 -5.19
CA GLU A 133 15.55 -1.53 -4.78
C GLU A 133 14.04 -1.83 -4.83
N LEU A 134 13.59 -2.61 -5.82
CA LEU A 134 12.19 -3.01 -5.93
C LEU A 134 11.83 -4.02 -4.83
N VAL A 135 12.70 -4.97 -4.55
CA VAL A 135 12.51 -5.94 -3.45
C VAL A 135 12.41 -5.22 -2.11
N GLU A 136 13.28 -4.25 -1.87
CA GLU A 136 13.22 -3.40 -0.66
C GLU A 136 11.89 -2.63 -0.58
N ILE A 137 11.44 -2.01 -1.66
CA ILE A 137 10.14 -1.30 -1.68
C ILE A 137 8.99 -2.26 -1.38
N LEU A 138 8.96 -3.44 -2.01
CA LEU A 138 7.91 -4.44 -1.81
C LEU A 138 7.91 -4.96 -0.37
N ASN A 139 9.07 -5.31 0.18
CA ASN A 139 9.19 -5.77 1.57
C ASN A 139 8.74 -4.69 2.55
N ARG A 140 9.16 -3.44 2.30
CA ARG A 140 8.79 -2.29 3.12
C ARG A 140 7.29 -2.06 3.13
N THR A 141 6.63 -2.23 1.99
CA THR A 141 5.19 -2.00 1.83
C THR A 141 4.37 -3.17 2.36
N TYR A 142 4.85 -4.40 2.17
CA TYR A 142 4.28 -5.58 2.80
C TYR A 142 4.36 -5.53 4.33
N PHE A 143 5.48 -5.06 4.88
CA PHE A 143 5.61 -4.85 6.32
C PHE A 143 4.59 -3.83 6.83
N HIS A 144 4.33 -2.75 6.08
CA HIS A 144 3.28 -1.78 6.43
C HIS A 144 1.89 -2.40 6.35
N HIS A 145 1.64 -3.21 5.33
CA HIS A 145 0.41 -3.96 5.18
C HIS A 145 0.18 -4.86 6.40
N LEU A 146 1.16 -5.70 6.76
CA LEU A 146 1.10 -6.58 7.94
C LEU A 146 0.92 -5.80 9.25
N LEU A 147 1.64 -4.70 9.46
CA LEU A 147 1.45 -3.87 10.65
C LEU A 147 0.03 -3.32 10.77
N ALA A 148 -0.63 -3.08 9.63
CA ALA A 148 -2.00 -2.57 9.60
C ALA A 148 -3.05 -3.68 9.77
N THR A 149 -2.85 -4.84 9.15
CA THR A 149 -3.83 -5.93 9.10
C THR A 149 -3.67 -6.93 10.24
N ASP A 150 -2.44 -7.36 10.54
CA ASP A 150 -2.14 -8.30 11.62
C ASP A 150 -0.88 -7.88 12.41
N PRO A 151 -1.02 -6.88 13.32
CA PRO A 151 0.10 -6.41 14.10
C PRO A 151 0.69 -7.49 15.02
N LYS A 152 -0.09 -8.51 15.40
CA LYS A 152 0.37 -9.57 16.33
C LYS A 152 1.44 -10.47 15.72
N ARG A 153 1.47 -10.59 14.38
CA ARG A 153 2.53 -11.32 13.67
C ARG A 153 3.87 -10.60 13.64
N VAL A 154 3.85 -9.27 13.72
CA VAL A 154 5.05 -8.43 13.59
C VAL A 154 5.55 -7.96 14.95
N VAL A 155 4.64 -7.66 15.87
CA VAL A 155 4.98 -7.13 17.19
C VAL A 155 5.40 -8.27 18.11
N PRO A 156 6.56 -8.17 18.79
CA PRO A 156 6.96 -9.17 19.77
C PRO A 156 5.89 -9.37 20.85
N PRO A 157 5.65 -10.61 21.32
CA PRO A 157 4.62 -10.89 22.29
C PRO A 157 4.81 -10.05 23.56
N GLY A 158 3.73 -9.40 24.00
CA GLY A 158 3.72 -8.52 25.19
C GLY A 158 4.16 -7.07 24.93
N LYS A 159 4.58 -6.72 23.71
CA LYS A 159 4.82 -5.31 23.32
C LYS A 159 3.58 -4.72 22.65
N SER A 160 3.39 -3.41 22.80
CA SER A 160 2.36 -2.66 22.07
C SER A 160 2.93 -2.05 20.79
N LEU A 161 2.06 -1.72 19.83
CA LEU A 161 2.46 -1.00 18.61
C LEU A 161 3.15 0.32 18.93
N VAL A 162 2.67 1.03 19.96
CA VAL A 162 3.26 2.29 20.44
C VAL A 162 4.71 2.08 20.86
N SER A 163 5.00 1.01 21.62
CA SER A 163 6.35 0.71 22.09
C SER A 163 7.32 0.37 20.95
N MET A 164 6.84 -0.22 19.85
CA MET A 164 7.68 -0.48 18.69
C MET A 164 7.96 0.80 17.90
N LEU A 165 6.96 1.67 17.74
CA LEU A 165 7.08 2.89 16.94
C LEU A 165 7.74 4.04 17.69
N SER A 166 7.70 4.06 19.02
CA SER A 166 8.40 5.06 19.83
C SER A 166 9.92 4.97 19.71
N GLY A 167 10.43 3.86 19.16
CA GLY A 167 11.85 3.51 19.15
C GLY A 167 12.38 3.25 20.56
N SER A 168 13.37 2.38 20.70
CA SER A 168 14.25 2.49 21.86
C SER A 168 15.06 3.78 21.67
N PRO A 169 15.16 4.66 22.69
CA PRO A 169 16.11 5.77 22.61
C PRO A 169 17.46 5.15 22.26
N LYS A 170 18.10 5.63 21.18
CA LYS A 170 19.45 5.19 20.76
C LYS A 170 20.55 5.57 21.77
N GLU A 171 20.16 5.95 22.98
CA GLU A 171 21.04 6.39 24.05
C GLU A 171 21.34 5.20 24.95
N GLY A 172 22.48 4.54 24.71
CA GLY A 172 23.23 4.01 25.86
C GLY A 172 24.04 2.74 25.68
N GLU A 173 23.55 1.71 24.98
CA GLU A 173 24.15 0.37 25.15
C GLU A 173 25.04 -0.14 24.01
N ASP A 174 25.06 0.51 22.84
CA ASP A 174 25.99 0.18 21.77
C ASP A 174 26.77 1.41 21.29
N ALA A 175 27.62 1.95 22.17
CA ALA A 175 28.85 2.64 21.77
C ALA A 175 29.89 1.63 21.18
N GLY A 176 29.40 0.54 20.58
CA GLY A 176 30.16 -0.41 19.81
C GLY A 176 30.58 0.26 18.51
N LYS A 177 31.90 0.31 18.31
CA LYS A 177 32.65 0.76 17.12
C LYS A 177 31.79 1.22 15.93
N PRO A 178 31.93 2.46 15.45
CA PRO A 178 31.16 2.97 14.32
C PRO A 178 31.27 2.00 13.14
N THR A 179 30.11 1.65 12.59
CA THR A 179 30.04 0.73 11.45
C THR A 179 30.78 1.36 10.26
N LEU A 180 31.18 0.55 9.28
CA LEU A 180 31.82 1.08 8.07
C LEU A 180 30.91 2.12 7.38
N ARG A 181 29.59 1.89 7.44
CA ARG A 181 28.58 2.81 6.92
C ARG A 181 28.64 4.16 7.63
N ASP A 182 28.68 4.18 8.96
CA ASP A 182 28.76 5.42 9.74
C ASP A 182 30.04 6.21 9.40
N LYS A 183 31.18 5.52 9.24
CA LYS A 183 32.44 6.18 8.85
C LYS A 183 32.39 6.77 7.45
N VAL A 184 31.76 6.07 6.50
CA VAL A 184 31.59 6.57 5.13
C VAL A 184 30.63 7.75 5.13
N GLU A 185 29.55 7.69 5.88
CA GLU A 185 28.59 8.78 6.05
C GLU A 185 29.26 10.02 6.67
N ASP A 186 30.06 9.84 7.73
CA ASP A 186 30.84 10.92 8.35
C ASP A 186 31.82 11.56 7.38
N LEU A 187 32.52 10.76 6.56
CA LEU A 187 33.44 11.26 5.54
C LEU A 187 32.71 12.04 4.45
N VAL A 188 31.56 11.55 3.98
CA VAL A 188 30.74 12.22 2.96
C VAL A 188 30.15 13.51 3.51
N HIS A 189 29.58 13.50 4.72
CA HIS A 189 29.08 14.69 5.39
C HIS A 189 30.19 15.71 5.58
N LYS A 190 31.37 15.29 6.05
CA LYS A 190 32.52 16.18 6.20
C LYS A 190 32.92 16.80 4.85
N ALA A 191 33.07 15.98 3.81
CA ALA A 191 33.43 16.47 2.47
C ALA A 191 32.40 17.47 1.93
N PHE A 192 31.10 17.20 2.11
CA PHE A 192 30.01 18.10 1.73
C PHE A 192 30.09 19.45 2.45
N TRP A 193 30.37 19.45 3.76
CA TRP A 193 30.46 20.68 4.54
C TRP A 193 31.76 21.45 4.26
N ASP A 194 32.87 20.77 4.04
CA ASP A 194 34.14 21.39 3.66
C ASP A 194 34.01 22.07 2.29
N GLU A 195 33.37 21.42 1.31
CA GLU A 195 33.04 22.00 0.00
C GLU A 195 32.10 23.22 0.14
N ALA A 196 31.13 23.15 1.06
CA ALA A 196 30.23 24.27 1.34
C ALA A 196 31.01 25.50 1.84
N ILE A 197 31.94 25.29 2.78
CA ILE A 197 32.77 26.36 3.36
C ILE A 197 33.69 26.94 2.28
N GLU A 198 34.32 26.09 1.47
CA GLU A 198 35.19 26.53 0.37
C GLU A 198 34.42 27.38 -0.66
N SER A 199 33.25 26.89 -1.10
CA SER A 199 32.40 27.58 -2.08
C SER A 199 31.89 28.93 -1.55
N LEU A 200 31.49 28.99 -0.28
CA LEU A 200 31.00 30.21 0.35
C LEU A 200 32.13 31.18 0.71
N SER A 201 33.35 30.69 0.92
CA SER A 201 34.52 31.53 1.18
C SER A 201 34.98 32.32 -0.05
N ASN A 202 34.57 31.92 -1.26
CA ASN A 202 34.84 32.68 -2.47
C ASN A 202 34.01 33.99 -2.45
N PRO A 203 34.64 35.19 -2.56
CA PRO A 203 33.93 36.46 -2.52
C PRO A 203 33.00 36.71 -3.71
N GLU A 204 33.04 35.86 -4.75
CA GLU A 204 32.21 36.01 -5.94
C GLU A 204 30.75 35.57 -5.70
N PRO A 205 29.76 36.47 -5.88
CA PRO A 205 28.34 36.12 -5.65
C PRO A 205 27.82 34.99 -6.55
N SER A 206 28.41 34.82 -7.74
CA SER A 206 28.08 33.76 -8.70
C SER A 206 28.35 32.36 -8.14
N CYS A 207 29.34 32.22 -7.26
CA CYS A 207 29.69 30.97 -6.57
C CYS A 207 28.87 30.79 -5.27
N GLN A 208 28.63 31.88 -4.55
CA GLN A 208 27.93 31.85 -3.25
C GLN A 208 26.42 31.58 -3.40
N LEU A 209 25.75 32.24 -4.35
CA LEU A 209 24.29 32.16 -4.51
C LEU A 209 23.77 30.75 -4.80
N PRO A 210 24.35 29.96 -5.73
CA PRO A 210 23.92 28.58 -5.95
C PRO A 210 24.09 27.72 -4.70
N ARG A 211 25.19 27.88 -3.95
CA ARG A 211 25.42 27.09 -2.74
C ARG A 211 24.44 27.43 -1.62
N ILE A 212 24.16 28.72 -1.40
CA ILE A 212 23.14 29.17 -0.43
C ILE A 212 21.77 28.62 -0.80
N LYS A 213 21.42 28.60 -2.10
CA LYS A 213 20.16 28.04 -2.58
C LYS A 213 20.01 26.57 -2.23
N PHE A 214 21.05 25.76 -2.39
CA PHE A 214 21.02 24.34 -1.99
C PHE A 214 20.84 24.19 -0.47
N LEU A 215 21.60 24.95 0.33
CA LEU A 215 21.43 24.94 1.79
C LEU A 215 20.02 25.34 2.23
N TYR A 216 19.38 26.29 1.53
CA TYR A 216 17.99 26.68 1.81
C TYR A 216 17.00 25.60 1.44
N GLN A 217 17.25 24.87 0.36
CA GLN A 217 16.44 23.72 -0.02
C GLN A 217 16.55 22.60 1.02
N ASP A 218 17.75 22.33 1.52
CA ASP A 218 17.98 21.34 2.59
C ASP A 218 17.28 21.76 3.89
N LEU A 219 17.38 23.03 4.27
CA LEU A 219 16.64 23.61 5.40
C LEU A 219 15.13 23.54 5.20
N LEU A 220 14.64 23.84 3.99
CA LEU A 220 13.22 23.75 3.68
C LEU A 220 12.71 22.32 3.89
N ILE A 221 13.44 21.32 3.39
CA ILE A 221 13.11 19.90 3.59
C ILE A 221 13.10 19.54 5.08
N ALA A 222 14.10 20.01 5.84
CA ALA A 222 14.21 19.72 7.26
C ALA A 222 13.13 20.41 8.12
N LEU A 223 12.71 21.63 7.75
CA LEU A 223 11.79 22.45 8.55
C LEU A 223 10.32 22.29 8.17
N THR A 224 10.01 21.83 6.95
CA THR A 224 8.64 21.59 6.49
C THR A 224 7.79 20.72 7.44
N PRO A 225 8.32 19.66 8.08
CA PRO A 225 7.55 18.86 9.04
C PRO A 225 7.25 19.58 10.37
N LEU A 226 8.02 20.61 10.72
CA LEU A 226 7.96 21.28 12.04
C LEU A 226 7.16 22.58 12.01
N LEU A 227 7.14 23.26 10.84
CA LEU A 227 6.50 24.55 10.65
C LEU A 227 5.21 24.39 9.83
N PRO A 228 4.15 25.18 10.10
CA PRO A 228 2.95 25.19 9.27
C PRO A 228 3.29 25.67 7.86
N SER A 229 2.55 25.19 6.87
CA SER A 229 2.72 25.59 5.47
C SER A 229 2.59 27.11 5.22
N GLN A 230 1.88 27.81 6.10
CA GLN A 230 1.68 29.28 6.04
C GLN A 230 2.76 30.09 6.79
N ASN A 231 3.80 29.44 7.34
CA ASN A 231 4.83 30.16 8.06
C ASN A 231 5.66 31.03 7.09
N PRO A 232 5.97 32.30 7.43
CA PRO A 232 6.77 33.18 6.59
C PRO A 232 8.12 32.57 6.23
N VAL A 233 8.77 31.81 7.13
CA VAL A 233 10.05 31.16 6.88
C VAL A 233 9.98 30.15 5.73
N ILE A 234 8.92 29.34 5.65
CA ILE A 234 8.73 28.37 4.57
C ILE A 234 8.54 29.09 3.24
N THR A 235 7.85 30.23 3.26
CA THR A 235 7.65 31.08 2.08
C THR A 235 8.97 31.73 1.64
N THR A 236 9.76 32.25 2.58
CA THR A 236 11.07 32.86 2.31
C THR A 236 12.06 31.84 1.75
N LEU A 237 12.16 30.64 2.34
CA LEU A 237 13.07 29.58 1.89
C LEU A 237 12.68 28.99 0.52
N SER A 238 11.39 29.02 0.16
CA SER A 238 10.91 28.57 -1.16
C SER A 238 10.98 29.65 -2.24
N SER A 239 11.15 30.91 -1.86
CA SER A 239 11.25 32.04 -2.78
C SER A 239 12.64 32.13 -3.44
N PRO A 240 12.75 32.64 -4.68
CA PRO A 240 14.04 32.87 -5.30
C PRO A 240 14.85 33.91 -4.51
N LEU A 241 16.15 33.66 -4.32
CA LEU A 241 17.04 34.57 -3.60
C LEU A 241 17.03 35.96 -4.25
N PRO A 242 16.87 37.04 -3.47
CA PRO A 242 16.92 38.39 -4.01
C PRO A 242 18.31 38.66 -4.63
N PRO A 243 18.40 39.45 -5.72
CA PRO A 243 19.68 39.88 -6.26
C PRO A 243 20.37 40.80 -5.25
N THR A 244 21.40 40.30 -4.55
CA THR A 244 22.14 41.06 -3.54
C THR A 244 23.63 41.10 -3.85
N SER A 245 24.26 42.24 -3.53
CA SER A 245 25.71 42.42 -3.64
C SER A 245 26.48 41.75 -2.49
N SER A 246 25.77 41.33 -1.43
CA SER A 246 26.32 40.66 -0.25
C SER A 246 25.42 39.47 0.15
N PRO A 247 25.54 38.33 -0.55
CA PRO A 247 24.62 37.21 -0.38
C PRO A 247 24.77 36.53 0.99
N LEU A 248 25.97 36.53 1.59
CA LEU A 248 26.17 35.97 2.94
C LEU A 248 25.52 36.82 4.05
N ASP A 249 25.62 38.15 3.97
CA ASP A 249 24.94 39.05 4.93
C ASP A 249 23.42 38.87 4.85
N SER A 250 22.89 38.72 3.62
CA SER A 250 21.48 38.42 3.38
C SER A 250 21.10 37.05 3.97
N ALA A 251 21.99 36.07 3.84
CA ALA A 251 21.76 34.74 4.38
C ALA A 251 21.71 34.71 5.91
N ILE A 252 22.58 35.46 6.59
CA ILE A 252 22.57 35.62 8.04
C ILE A 252 21.23 36.18 8.52
N MET A 253 20.68 37.18 7.81
CA MET A 253 19.36 37.75 8.14
C MET A 253 18.23 36.72 8.03
N HIS A 254 18.20 35.94 6.95
CA HIS A 254 17.20 34.88 6.80
C HIS A 254 17.37 33.78 7.86
N LEU A 255 18.61 33.37 8.15
CA LEU A 255 18.89 32.37 9.19
C LEU A 255 18.46 32.85 10.58
N ARG A 256 18.62 34.15 10.88
CA ARG A 256 18.10 34.74 12.13
C ARG A 256 16.59 34.61 12.23
N GLU A 257 15.86 34.85 11.15
CA GLU A 257 14.40 34.66 11.11
C GLU A 257 14.00 33.18 11.30
N VAL A 258 14.76 32.26 10.69
CA VAL A 258 14.59 30.80 10.85
C VAL A 258 14.78 30.40 12.32
N VAL A 259 15.90 30.79 12.94
CA VAL A 259 16.23 30.45 14.34
C VAL A 259 15.21 31.05 15.30
N THR A 260 14.77 32.30 15.06
CA THR A 260 13.72 32.96 15.86
C THR A 260 12.39 32.21 15.75
N SER A 261 12.05 31.71 14.56
CA SER A 261 10.82 30.94 14.33
C SER A 261 10.88 29.55 14.95
N LEU A 262 12.06 28.91 14.96
CA LEU A 262 12.31 27.66 15.66
C LEU A 262 12.18 27.83 17.17
N ARG A 263 12.81 28.87 17.75
CA ARG A 263 12.71 29.18 19.18
C ARG A 263 11.28 29.29 19.68
N LYS A 264 10.38 29.90 18.90
CA LYS A 264 8.95 30.00 19.25
C LYS A 264 8.21 28.65 19.35
N ARG A 265 8.80 27.57 18.83
CA ARG A 265 8.18 26.23 18.73
C ARG A 265 8.95 25.14 19.45
N CYS A 266 10.22 25.37 19.77
CA CYS A 266 11.03 24.43 20.53
C CYS A 266 10.55 24.27 21.96
N ALA A 267 10.94 23.15 22.58
CA ALA A 267 10.78 23.01 24.01
C ALA A 267 11.83 23.89 24.74
N PRO A 268 11.56 24.32 25.99
CA PRO A 268 12.47 25.19 26.73
C PRO A 268 13.89 24.63 26.91
N VAL A 269 14.06 23.31 26.76
CA VAL A 269 15.36 22.61 26.88
C VAL A 269 16.33 23.04 25.77
N GLN A 270 15.85 23.40 24.58
CA GLN A 270 16.69 23.82 23.46
C GLN A 270 16.87 25.34 23.34
N ASP A 271 16.19 26.13 24.18
CA ASP A 271 16.23 27.59 24.08
C ASP A 271 17.65 28.15 24.24
N GLN A 272 18.47 27.54 25.11
CA GLN A 272 19.86 27.98 25.31
C GLN A 272 20.71 27.82 24.04
N GLU A 273 20.60 26.68 23.35
CA GLU A 273 21.36 26.42 22.12
C GLU A 273 20.93 27.38 21.01
N LEU A 274 19.62 27.65 20.88
CA LEU A 274 19.09 28.62 19.93
C LEU A 274 19.48 30.05 20.28
N ASP A 275 19.60 30.40 21.56
CA ASP A 275 20.03 31.72 22.01
C ASP A 275 21.51 31.96 21.75
N ASP A 276 22.33 30.93 21.89
CA ASP A 276 23.74 30.99 21.54
C ASP A 276 23.94 31.12 20.01
N LEU A 277 23.08 30.47 19.20
CA LEU A 277 23.03 30.69 17.74
C LEU A 277 22.54 32.08 17.35
N LEU A 278 21.50 32.61 18.01
CA LEU A 278 21.03 33.97 17.76
C LEU A 278 22.12 34.99 18.10
N ARG A 279 22.82 34.81 19.23
CA ARG A 279 23.93 35.67 19.64
C ARG A 279 25.07 35.65 18.62
N SER A 280 25.43 34.48 18.10
CA SER A 280 26.49 34.38 17.08
C SER A 280 26.09 35.01 15.73
N LEU A 281 24.80 35.00 15.39
CA LEU A 281 24.26 35.70 14.23
C LEU A 281 24.09 37.21 14.44
N ASP A 282 23.90 37.67 15.68
CA ASP A 282 23.78 39.09 16.05
C ASP A 282 25.14 39.79 16.13
N GLU A 283 26.19 39.05 16.49
CA GLU A 283 27.57 39.51 16.54
C GLU A 283 28.42 38.83 15.45
N PRO A 284 28.13 39.05 14.14
CA PRO A 284 28.90 38.43 13.08
C PRO A 284 30.36 38.91 13.12
N PRO A 285 31.32 38.07 12.70
CA PRO A 285 32.72 38.46 12.68
C PRO A 285 32.89 39.74 11.83
N PRO A 286 33.75 40.68 12.28
CA PRO A 286 33.85 41.98 11.65
C PRO A 286 34.17 41.85 10.16
N ARG A 287 33.63 42.75 9.34
CA ARG A 287 33.82 42.75 7.87
C ARG A 287 35.29 42.83 7.42
N SER A 288 36.20 43.18 8.33
CA SER A 288 37.66 43.16 8.13
C SER A 288 38.29 41.76 8.28
N SER A 289 37.53 40.77 8.74
CA SER A 289 37.98 39.39 8.87
C SER A 289 37.93 38.63 7.53
N ARG A 290 38.65 37.50 7.44
CA ARG A 290 38.72 36.69 6.22
C ARG A 290 37.30 36.19 5.85
N PRO A 291 36.89 36.19 4.56
CA PRO A 291 35.58 35.70 4.11
C PRO A 291 35.20 34.31 4.64
N THR A 292 36.21 33.49 4.93
CA THR A 292 36.09 32.18 5.56
C THR A 292 35.37 32.19 6.90
N SER A 293 35.57 33.21 7.76
CA SER A 293 34.94 33.25 9.09
C SER A 293 33.41 33.34 8.99
N LEU A 294 32.93 34.13 8.03
CA LEU A 294 31.51 34.38 7.80
C LEU A 294 30.86 33.20 7.07
N ALA A 295 31.58 32.58 6.12
CA ALA A 295 31.18 31.32 5.50
C ALA A 295 31.04 30.17 6.53
N THR A 296 32.02 30.03 7.44
CA THR A 296 31.96 29.05 8.54
C THR A 296 30.77 29.31 9.46
N LEU A 297 30.50 30.56 9.84
CA LEU A 297 29.34 30.92 10.68
C LEU A 297 28.01 30.49 10.03
N VAL A 298 27.82 30.78 8.73
CA VAL A 298 26.61 30.39 8.00
C VAL A 298 26.46 28.88 7.97
N VAL A 299 27.52 28.14 7.62
CA VAL A 299 27.50 26.68 7.55
C VAL A 299 27.23 26.05 8.91
N ASP A 300 27.88 26.53 9.97
CA ASP A 300 27.71 25.99 11.32
C ASP A 300 26.31 26.29 11.87
N THR A 301 25.73 27.45 11.52
CA THR A 301 24.34 27.75 11.84
C THR A 301 23.38 26.78 11.14
N VAL A 302 23.59 26.52 9.84
CA VAL A 302 22.77 25.56 9.07
C VAL A 302 22.88 24.15 9.66
N LYS A 303 24.09 23.69 10.01
CA LYS A 303 24.32 22.40 10.68
C LYS A 303 23.56 22.31 12.00
N SER A 304 23.65 23.35 12.84
CA SER A 304 22.96 23.38 14.12
C SER A 304 21.45 23.42 13.96
N ILE A 305 20.92 24.15 12.98
CA ILE A 305 19.48 24.12 12.64
C ILE A 305 19.05 22.71 12.22
N HIS A 306 19.83 22.02 11.37
CA HIS A 306 19.53 20.63 11.01
C HIS A 306 19.48 19.71 12.23
N ARG A 307 20.53 19.76 13.07
CA ARG A 307 20.61 18.97 14.31
C ARG A 307 19.41 19.23 15.23
N ILE A 308 19.10 20.50 15.50
CA ILE A 308 17.95 20.88 16.34
C ILE A 308 16.65 20.41 15.69
N SER A 309 16.50 20.53 14.37
CA SER A 309 15.31 20.06 13.66
C SER A 309 15.10 18.57 13.82
N ASP A 310 16.16 17.76 13.84
CA ASP A 310 16.05 16.31 14.00
C ASP A 310 15.66 15.94 15.43
N ILE A 311 16.23 16.62 16.43
CA ILE A 311 15.82 16.48 17.84
C ILE A 311 14.34 16.88 18.00
N MET A 312 13.91 17.98 17.39
CA MET A 312 12.52 18.42 17.44
C MET A 312 11.57 17.44 16.75
N LYS A 313 11.95 16.87 15.60
CA LYS A 313 11.16 15.84 14.91
C LYS A 313 11.00 14.61 15.78
N GLU A 314 12.07 14.18 16.43
CA GLU A 314 12.04 13.03 17.35
C GLU A 314 11.17 13.31 18.58
N GLN A 315 11.27 14.50 19.17
CA GLN A 315 10.42 14.90 20.29
C GLN A 315 8.96 15.00 19.89
N LEU A 316 8.68 15.58 18.72
CA LEU A 316 7.34 15.69 18.18
C LEU A 316 6.78 14.30 17.87
N SER A 317 7.55 13.40 17.26
CA SER A 317 7.11 12.03 17.01
C SER A 317 6.85 11.27 18.30
N ARG A 318 7.73 11.39 19.31
CA ARG A 318 7.51 10.80 20.65
C ARG A 318 6.28 11.37 21.34
N PHE A 319 6.06 12.69 21.26
CA PHE A 319 4.89 13.34 21.84
C PHE A 319 3.60 12.89 21.15
N VAL A 320 3.57 12.91 19.82
CA VAL A 320 2.42 12.49 19.02
C VAL A 320 2.11 11.01 19.30
N LEU A 321 3.11 10.13 19.23
CA LEU A 321 2.95 8.70 19.53
C LEU A 321 2.51 8.45 20.98
N GLY A 322 3.03 9.21 21.95
CA GLY A 322 2.63 9.10 23.36
C GLY A 322 1.23 9.63 23.65
N SER A 323 0.70 10.51 22.81
CA SER A 323 -0.66 11.06 22.93
C SER A 323 -1.72 10.22 22.22
N MET A 324 -1.32 9.37 21.27
CA MET A 324 -2.23 8.51 20.50
C MET A 324 -2.59 7.24 21.27
N THR A 325 -3.85 6.83 21.23
CA THR A 325 -4.23 5.47 21.65
C THR A 325 -3.78 4.46 20.60
N GLU A 326 -3.65 3.19 21.00
CA GLU A 326 -3.25 2.11 20.09
C GLU A 326 -4.20 1.97 18.88
N GLN A 327 -5.49 2.24 19.06
CA GLN A 327 -6.47 2.25 17.98
C GLN A 327 -6.26 3.41 17.01
N GLN A 328 -5.96 4.61 17.52
CA GLN A 328 -5.65 5.78 16.70
C GLN A 328 -4.35 5.58 15.90
N LEU A 329 -3.38 4.93 16.53
CA LEU A 329 -2.14 4.56 15.89
C LEU A 329 -2.38 3.52 14.79
N GLN A 330 -3.16 2.47 15.07
CA GLN A 330 -3.52 1.45 14.09
C GLN A 330 -4.29 2.04 12.89
N SER A 331 -5.23 2.97 13.11
CA SER A 331 -5.96 3.62 12.02
C SER A 331 -5.04 4.49 11.16
N THR A 332 -4.10 5.20 11.79
CA THR A 332 -3.11 6.01 11.10
C THR A 332 -2.13 5.14 10.28
N ILE A 333 -1.63 4.05 10.86
CA ILE A 333 -0.80 3.06 10.16
C ILE A 333 -1.59 2.46 8.98
N SER A 334 -2.85 2.09 9.19
CA SER A 334 -3.73 1.56 8.15
C SER A 334 -3.88 2.53 6.98
N LYS A 335 -4.16 3.82 7.26
CA LYS A 335 -4.25 4.87 6.22
C LYS A 335 -2.94 5.02 5.44
N GLN A 336 -1.81 5.04 6.15
CA GLN A 336 -0.48 5.15 5.53
C GLN A 336 -0.15 3.92 4.68
N ALA A 337 -0.42 2.72 5.20
CA ALA A 337 -0.23 1.45 4.51
C ALA A 337 -1.07 1.40 3.23
N LYS A 338 -2.36 1.74 3.29
CA LYS A 338 -3.25 1.82 2.12
C LYS A 338 -2.74 2.79 1.05
N THR A 339 -2.31 3.99 1.46
CA THR A 339 -1.79 5.00 0.54
C THR A 339 -0.50 4.54 -0.15
N LYS A 340 0.38 3.90 0.63
CA LYS A 340 1.67 3.39 0.15
C LYS A 340 1.49 2.20 -0.78
N GLU A 341 0.67 1.23 -0.37
CA GLU A 341 0.28 0.07 -1.18
C GLU A 341 -0.25 0.48 -2.55
N ARG A 342 -1.21 1.43 -2.56
CA ARG A 342 -1.76 1.95 -3.82
C ARG A 342 -0.70 2.58 -4.69
N LYS A 343 0.14 3.43 -4.11
CA LYS A 343 1.22 4.13 -4.82
C LYS A 343 2.18 3.13 -5.46
N ASP A 344 2.65 2.16 -4.70
CA ASP A 344 3.66 1.22 -5.17
C ASP A 344 3.09 0.26 -6.23
N ILE A 345 1.84 -0.20 -6.07
CA ILE A 345 1.16 -0.99 -7.13
C ILE A 345 1.01 -0.16 -8.41
N LEU A 346 0.60 1.12 -8.30
CA LEU A 346 0.47 2.00 -9.47
C LEU A 346 1.82 2.28 -10.14
N ASP A 347 2.89 2.41 -9.36
CA ASP A 347 4.24 2.64 -9.87
C ASP A 347 4.74 1.40 -10.64
N ILE A 348 4.45 0.20 -10.15
CA ILE A 348 4.89 -1.09 -10.72
C ILE A 348 4.05 -1.51 -11.94
N TRP A 349 2.71 -1.61 -11.83
CA TRP A 349 1.86 -2.14 -12.92
C TRP A 349 1.36 -1.08 -13.88
N LYS A 350 1.31 0.19 -13.47
CA LYS A 350 0.56 1.29 -14.13
C LYS A 350 -0.96 1.07 -14.12
N ARG A 351 -1.70 2.19 -14.04
CA ARG A 351 -3.17 2.19 -13.93
C ARG A 351 -3.89 1.37 -15.01
N TRP A 352 -3.56 1.61 -16.28
CA TRP A 352 -4.22 0.95 -17.41
C TRP A 352 -4.09 -0.59 -17.38
N ARG A 353 -2.94 -1.11 -16.91
CA ARG A 353 -2.72 -2.56 -16.83
C ARG A 353 -3.53 -3.18 -15.70
N ILE A 354 -3.67 -2.46 -14.59
CA ILE A 354 -4.51 -2.87 -13.47
C ILE A 354 -5.97 -2.96 -13.94
N GLU A 355 -6.49 -1.91 -14.57
CA GLU A 355 -7.86 -1.87 -15.10
C GLU A 355 -8.09 -2.98 -16.14
N TYR A 356 -7.17 -3.17 -17.08
CA TYR A 356 -7.25 -4.25 -18.07
C TYR A 356 -7.25 -5.64 -17.40
N SER A 357 -6.29 -5.90 -16.50
CA SER A 357 -6.20 -7.18 -15.79
C SER A 357 -7.43 -7.47 -14.94
N TRP A 358 -8.01 -6.43 -14.33
CA TRP A 358 -9.24 -6.51 -13.56
C TRP A 358 -10.43 -6.91 -14.43
N LEU A 359 -10.60 -6.25 -15.58
CA LEU A 359 -11.66 -6.57 -16.54
C LEU A 359 -11.54 -7.99 -17.08
N VAL A 360 -10.35 -8.39 -17.55
CA VAL A 360 -10.12 -9.76 -18.06
C VAL A 360 -10.39 -10.82 -16.99
N TRP A 361 -9.97 -10.57 -15.75
CA TRP A 361 -10.21 -11.48 -14.64
C TRP A 361 -11.70 -11.62 -14.32
N LEU A 362 -12.47 -10.52 -14.42
CA LEU A 362 -13.92 -10.51 -14.25
C LEU A 362 -14.70 -11.09 -15.44
N GLU A 363 -14.15 -11.02 -16.65
CA GLU A 363 -14.75 -11.60 -17.86
C GLU A 363 -14.64 -13.11 -17.89
N ASN A 364 -13.51 -13.65 -17.42
CA ASN A 364 -13.27 -15.09 -17.27
C ASN A 364 -14.06 -15.74 -16.11
N TYR A 365 -15.13 -15.09 -15.66
CA TYR A 365 -16.01 -15.54 -14.59
C TYR A 365 -17.04 -16.54 -15.10
N GLN A 366 -16.97 -17.76 -14.57
CA GLN A 366 -18.02 -18.79 -14.69
C GLN A 366 -18.27 -19.36 -13.29
N PRO A 367 -19.38 -19.00 -12.61
CA PRO A 367 -19.60 -19.44 -11.24
C PRO A 367 -19.84 -20.94 -11.17
N SER A 368 -19.16 -21.62 -10.24
CA SER A 368 -19.29 -23.07 -10.01
C SER A 368 -20.49 -23.44 -9.12
N PHE A 369 -21.15 -22.44 -8.54
CA PHE A 369 -22.32 -22.54 -7.66
C PHE A 369 -23.35 -21.45 -7.99
N GLN A 370 -24.63 -21.71 -7.69
CA GLN A 370 -25.70 -20.74 -7.87
C GLN A 370 -25.62 -19.65 -6.80
N VAL A 371 -25.65 -18.40 -7.26
CA VAL A 371 -25.66 -17.19 -6.43
C VAL A 371 -27.06 -16.59 -6.54
N ASP A 372 -27.76 -16.44 -5.42
CA ASP A 372 -29.15 -15.97 -5.39
C ASP A 372 -29.23 -14.54 -4.83
N GLY A 373 -30.13 -13.71 -5.37
CA GLY A 373 -30.49 -12.42 -4.77
C GLY A 373 -29.50 -11.28 -5.01
N VAL A 374 -29.20 -10.50 -3.95
CA VAL A 374 -28.43 -9.24 -4.03
C VAL A 374 -26.98 -9.46 -4.48
N THR A 375 -26.44 -10.66 -4.24
CA THR A 375 -25.11 -11.06 -4.69
C THR A 375 -25.02 -11.29 -6.20
N ALA A 376 -26.15 -11.33 -6.92
CA ALA A 376 -26.19 -11.34 -8.39
C ALA A 376 -26.01 -9.95 -9.01
N GLU A 377 -26.00 -8.88 -8.21
CA GLU A 377 -25.73 -7.52 -8.70
C GLU A 377 -24.30 -7.41 -9.24
N SER A 378 -24.15 -6.65 -10.33
CA SER A 378 -22.87 -6.43 -11.02
C SER A 378 -21.76 -5.92 -10.10
N GLN A 379 -22.11 -5.14 -9.08
CA GLN A 379 -21.17 -4.57 -8.10
C GLN A 379 -20.47 -5.60 -7.20
N TYR A 380 -21.07 -6.79 -6.98
CA TYR A 380 -20.51 -7.83 -6.12
C TYR A 380 -19.93 -9.02 -6.91
N LYS A 381 -19.96 -8.97 -8.24
CA LYS A 381 -19.43 -10.04 -9.12
C LYS A 381 -17.98 -10.42 -8.77
N TRP A 382 -17.17 -9.42 -8.42
CA TRP A 382 -15.77 -9.63 -8.07
C TRP A 382 -15.59 -10.39 -6.75
N ILE A 383 -16.49 -10.23 -5.78
CA ILE A 383 -16.48 -10.98 -4.52
C ILE A 383 -16.75 -12.45 -4.82
N VAL A 384 -17.74 -12.75 -5.66
CA VAL A 384 -18.02 -14.12 -6.07
C VAL A 384 -16.81 -14.74 -6.77
N ARG A 385 -16.15 -13.98 -7.66
CA ARG A 385 -14.94 -14.44 -8.35
C ARG A 385 -13.78 -14.69 -7.38
N LEU A 386 -13.59 -13.82 -6.39
CA LEU A 386 -12.57 -13.99 -5.35
C LEU A 386 -12.84 -15.24 -4.50
N VAL A 387 -14.08 -15.44 -4.07
CA VAL A 387 -14.46 -16.64 -3.30
C VAL A 387 -14.31 -17.91 -4.14
N GLN A 388 -14.62 -17.85 -5.43
CA GLN A 388 -14.34 -18.95 -6.35
C GLN A 388 -12.83 -19.26 -6.45
N ALA A 389 -11.99 -18.22 -6.53
CA ALA A 389 -10.53 -18.37 -6.54
C ALA A 389 -10.01 -19.01 -5.24
N LEU A 390 -10.55 -18.59 -4.09
CA LEU A 390 -10.26 -19.17 -2.76
C LEU A 390 -10.74 -20.63 -2.65
N GLY A 391 -11.78 -21.00 -3.38
CA GLY A 391 -12.27 -22.37 -3.49
C GLY A 391 -11.51 -23.25 -4.48
N SER A 392 -10.53 -22.73 -5.22
CA SER A 392 -9.79 -23.53 -6.18
C SER A 392 -8.86 -24.53 -5.50
N SER A 393 -8.56 -25.63 -6.17
CA SER A 393 -7.47 -26.54 -5.78
C SER A 393 -6.09 -26.02 -6.21
N THR A 394 -6.04 -25.07 -7.14
CA THR A 394 -4.81 -24.40 -7.54
C THR A 394 -4.50 -23.23 -6.61
N PRO A 395 -3.25 -23.09 -6.13
CA PRO A 395 -2.89 -22.04 -5.19
C PRO A 395 -3.07 -20.68 -5.83
N ILE A 396 -3.65 -19.76 -5.06
CA ILE A 396 -3.76 -18.37 -5.44
C ILE A 396 -2.35 -17.79 -5.66
N SER A 397 -2.18 -17.07 -6.77
CA SER A 397 -0.95 -16.34 -7.04
C SER A 397 -1.24 -14.95 -7.62
N CYS A 398 -0.38 -13.99 -7.35
CA CYS A 398 -0.40 -12.68 -8.01
C CYS A 398 0.98 -12.43 -8.63
N GLN A 399 1.05 -12.44 -9.96
CA GLN A 399 2.33 -12.34 -10.66
C GLN A 399 2.81 -10.88 -10.72
N LEU A 400 4.10 -10.70 -10.46
CA LEU A 400 4.81 -9.48 -10.83
C LEU A 400 4.83 -9.31 -12.35
N PRO A 401 4.92 -8.07 -12.86
CA PRO A 401 4.92 -7.81 -14.28
C PRO A 401 6.22 -8.33 -14.91
N THR A 402 6.21 -9.59 -15.35
CA THR A 402 7.30 -10.21 -16.12
C THR A 402 7.13 -9.94 -17.62
N ARG A 403 8.20 -10.18 -18.39
CA ARG A 403 8.20 -10.00 -19.86
C ARG A 403 7.34 -11.04 -20.58
N GLU A 404 7.14 -12.21 -19.97
CA GLU A 404 6.36 -13.30 -20.55
C GLU A 404 5.20 -13.64 -19.61
N PRO A 405 3.94 -13.44 -20.05
CA PRO A 405 2.78 -13.80 -19.25
C PRO A 405 2.70 -15.34 -19.17
N GLN A 406 3.04 -15.89 -18.00
CA GLN A 406 2.75 -17.29 -17.72
C GLN A 406 1.27 -17.40 -17.40
N SER A 407 0.55 -18.28 -18.12
CA SER A 407 -0.85 -18.58 -17.81
C SER A 407 -0.93 -19.43 -16.54
N ILE A 408 -0.80 -18.80 -15.37
CA ILE A 408 -1.05 -19.48 -14.12
C ILE A 408 -2.56 -19.54 -13.90
N GLU A 409 -3.06 -20.76 -13.77
CA GLU A 409 -4.43 -21.04 -13.34
C GLU A 409 -4.63 -20.44 -11.94
N ASN A 410 -5.71 -19.68 -11.75
CA ASN A 410 -6.03 -18.97 -10.50
C ASN A 410 -5.10 -17.78 -10.15
N SER A 411 -4.70 -17.03 -11.17
CA SER A 411 -4.02 -15.74 -10.99
C SER A 411 -4.99 -14.62 -10.57
N LEU A 412 -4.62 -13.87 -9.53
CA LEU A 412 -5.35 -12.70 -9.06
C LEU A 412 -4.87 -11.40 -9.74
N PRO A 413 -5.76 -10.40 -9.89
CA PRO A 413 -5.38 -9.07 -10.33
C PRO A 413 -4.37 -8.39 -9.39
N PRO A 414 -3.56 -7.44 -9.89
CA PRO A 414 -2.53 -6.74 -9.10
C PRO A 414 -3.05 -6.04 -7.84
N ILE A 415 -4.33 -5.68 -7.78
CA ILE A 415 -4.93 -5.03 -6.61
C ILE A 415 -4.90 -5.92 -5.35
N PHE A 416 -4.74 -7.24 -5.51
CA PHE A 416 -4.64 -8.19 -4.40
C PHE A 416 -3.20 -8.54 -4.05
N PHE A 417 -2.20 -7.92 -4.67
CA PHE A 417 -0.80 -8.34 -4.57
C PHE A 417 -0.32 -8.47 -3.12
N PHE A 418 -0.52 -7.44 -2.29
CA PHE A 418 -0.11 -7.48 -0.88
C PHE A 418 -1.01 -8.34 0.01
N SER A 419 -2.27 -8.56 -0.38
CA SER A 419 -3.19 -9.48 0.31
C SER A 419 -2.99 -10.95 -0.11
N THR A 420 -2.16 -11.24 -1.12
CA THR A 420 -2.01 -12.59 -1.67
C THR A 420 -1.56 -13.63 -0.64
N PRO A 421 -0.57 -13.36 0.25
CA PRO A 421 -0.19 -14.31 1.29
C PRO A 421 -1.34 -14.62 2.27
N ALA A 422 -2.10 -13.60 2.68
CA ALA A 422 -3.26 -13.78 3.54
C ALA A 422 -4.38 -14.57 2.84
N LEU A 423 -4.62 -14.31 1.55
CA LEU A 423 -5.59 -15.04 0.74
C LEU A 423 -5.20 -16.50 0.52
N LEU A 424 -3.91 -16.79 0.36
CA LEU A 424 -3.39 -18.15 0.27
C LEU A 424 -3.57 -18.89 1.60
N GLU A 425 -3.27 -18.24 2.73
CA GLU A 425 -3.54 -18.78 4.07
C GLU A 425 -5.05 -19.09 4.24
N ILE A 426 -5.92 -18.18 3.83
CA ILE A 426 -7.39 -18.37 3.85
C ILE A 426 -7.82 -19.53 2.95
N GLN A 427 -7.26 -19.65 1.74
CA GLN A 427 -7.53 -20.78 0.84
C GLN A 427 -7.20 -22.11 1.53
N ASN A 428 -6.05 -22.20 2.18
CA ASN A 428 -5.64 -23.40 2.92
C ASN A 428 -6.59 -23.69 4.09
N TYR A 429 -7.05 -22.67 4.82
CA TYR A 429 -8.06 -22.85 5.87
C TYR A 429 -9.41 -23.33 5.33
N LEU A 430 -9.87 -22.81 4.19
CA LEU A 430 -11.11 -23.25 3.56
C LEU A 430 -11.02 -24.70 3.10
N GLN A 431 -9.88 -25.10 2.53
CA GLN A 431 -9.62 -26.49 2.16
C GLN A 431 -9.60 -27.40 3.40
N ALA A 432 -8.91 -27.00 4.48
CA ALA A 432 -8.90 -27.72 5.75
C ALA A 432 -10.29 -27.85 6.36
N LEU A 433 -11.14 -26.82 6.26
CA LEU A 433 -12.53 -26.85 6.72
C LEU A 433 -13.35 -27.90 5.95
N VAL A 434 -13.21 -27.94 4.62
CA VAL A 434 -13.90 -28.94 3.78
C VAL A 434 -13.39 -30.35 4.09
N ILE A 435 -12.09 -30.53 4.29
CA ILE A 435 -11.49 -31.80 4.72
C ILE A 435 -12.08 -32.24 6.07
N ALA A 436 -12.07 -31.35 7.05
CA ALA A 436 -12.56 -31.64 8.40
C ALA A 436 -14.05 -32.02 8.39
N ALA A 437 -14.88 -31.26 7.67
CA ALA A 437 -16.30 -31.55 7.49
C ALA A 437 -16.52 -32.88 6.74
N SER A 438 -15.72 -33.19 5.72
CA SER A 438 -15.80 -34.44 4.97
C SER A 438 -15.49 -35.64 5.86
N LEU A 439 -14.41 -35.59 6.65
CA LEU A 439 -14.04 -36.65 7.58
C LEU A 439 -15.06 -36.82 8.71
N ARG A 440 -15.67 -35.72 9.16
CA ARG A 440 -16.75 -35.75 10.14
C ARG A 440 -17.98 -36.54 9.68
N THR A 441 -18.22 -36.67 8.36
CA THR A 441 -19.31 -37.50 7.83
C THR A 441 -19.05 -39.01 7.94
N LEU A 442 -17.78 -39.43 8.07
CA LEU A 442 -17.39 -40.83 8.21
C LEU A 442 -17.57 -41.38 9.64
N ILE A 443 -17.76 -40.47 10.60
CA ILE A 443 -17.88 -40.78 12.02
C ILE A 443 -19.30 -40.45 12.47
N ARG A 444 -19.98 -41.44 13.06
CA ARG A 444 -21.20 -41.19 13.83
C ARG A 444 -20.77 -40.74 15.21
N VAL A 445 -21.01 -39.48 15.56
CA VAL A 445 -20.77 -39.03 16.94
C VAL A 445 -22.00 -39.41 17.75
N PRO A 446 -21.88 -40.30 18.76
CA PRO A 446 -22.97 -40.56 19.68
C PRO A 446 -23.29 -39.29 20.47
N GLN A 447 -24.56 -38.86 20.44
CA GLN A 447 -25.03 -37.69 21.19
C GLN A 447 -24.91 -37.83 22.73
N CYS A 448 -24.48 -38.99 23.23
CA CYS A 448 -24.44 -39.33 24.66
C CYS A 448 -23.06 -39.70 25.23
N ALA A 449 -21.95 -39.58 24.48
CA ALA A 449 -20.63 -39.90 25.03
C ALA A 449 -20.18 -38.79 26.01
N GLN A 450 -20.35 -39.07 27.30
CA GLN A 450 -19.96 -38.21 28.40
C GLN A 450 -18.43 -38.00 28.46
N ALA A 451 -18.01 -36.74 28.33
CA ALA A 451 -17.11 -35.99 29.22
C ALA A 451 -15.74 -36.57 29.65
N SER A 452 -15.27 -37.69 29.10
CA SER A 452 -13.98 -38.28 29.51
C SER A 452 -12.79 -37.90 28.61
N ASP A 453 -13.04 -37.41 27.38
CA ASP A 453 -11.97 -37.01 26.46
C ASP A 453 -11.90 -35.47 26.42
N ALA A 454 -10.77 -34.91 26.84
CA ALA A 454 -10.62 -33.48 27.13
C ALA A 454 -10.67 -32.56 25.89
N MET A 455 -10.58 -33.13 24.69
CA MET A 455 -10.72 -32.42 23.41
C MET A 455 -11.66 -33.18 22.48
N SER A 456 -12.50 -32.46 21.74
CA SER A 456 -13.37 -33.08 20.74
C SER A 456 -12.56 -33.64 19.56
N PHE A 457 -13.10 -34.65 18.85
CA PHE A 457 -12.49 -35.16 17.62
C PHE A 457 -12.21 -34.03 16.61
N MET A 458 -13.16 -33.10 16.45
CA MET A 458 -13.03 -31.98 15.52
C MET A 458 -11.93 -31.01 15.91
N GLU A 459 -11.78 -30.75 17.21
CA GLU A 459 -10.71 -29.90 17.74
C GLU A 459 -9.33 -30.50 17.47
N ARG A 460 -9.13 -31.80 17.73
CA ARG A 460 -7.86 -32.48 17.43
C ARG A 460 -7.54 -32.52 15.94
N LEU A 461 -8.55 -32.83 15.11
CA LEU A 461 -8.40 -32.86 13.66
C LEU A 461 -8.03 -31.46 13.12
N TRP A 462 -8.66 -30.41 13.64
CA TRP A 462 -8.36 -29.05 13.25
C TRP A 462 -6.97 -28.60 13.69
N ILE A 463 -6.52 -28.98 14.89
CA ILE A 463 -5.15 -28.68 15.36
C ILE A 463 -4.12 -29.31 14.40
N LEU A 464 -4.32 -30.56 13.99
CA LEU A 464 -3.43 -31.22 13.02
C LEU A 464 -3.40 -30.47 11.68
N LEU A 465 -4.56 -30.10 11.15
CA LEU A 465 -4.64 -29.37 9.87
C LEU A 465 -4.05 -27.95 9.98
N LYS A 466 -4.30 -27.26 11.09
CA LYS A 466 -3.82 -25.89 11.33
C LYS A 466 -2.30 -25.84 11.52
N ALA A 467 -1.70 -26.85 12.17
CA ALA A 467 -0.25 -26.95 12.33
C ALA A 467 0.47 -27.01 10.99
N GLU A 468 -0.10 -27.72 10.01
CA GLU A 468 0.44 -27.77 8.64
C GLU A 468 0.38 -26.40 7.95
N ILE A 469 -0.75 -25.69 8.07
CA ILE A 469 -0.96 -24.40 7.40
C ILE A 469 0.02 -23.33 7.89
N ILE A 470 0.41 -23.39 9.17
CA ILE A 470 1.27 -22.39 9.81
C ILE A 470 2.76 -22.70 9.62
N GLU A 471 3.12 -23.85 9.01
CA GLU A 471 4.51 -24.32 8.84
C GLU A 471 5.30 -24.26 10.17
N GLU A 472 4.73 -24.79 11.27
CA GLU A 472 5.47 -24.85 12.53
C GLU A 472 6.71 -25.75 12.39
N SER A 473 7.89 -25.25 12.75
CA SER A 473 9.17 -25.98 12.68
C SER A 473 9.09 -27.35 13.37
N GLY A 474 8.91 -28.41 12.60
CA GLY A 474 8.73 -29.79 13.10
C GLY A 474 7.41 -30.45 12.71
N SER A 475 6.46 -29.74 12.10
CA SER A 475 5.33 -30.34 11.39
C SER A 475 5.83 -30.94 10.08
N GLY A 476 6.34 -32.18 10.13
CA GLY A 476 6.53 -32.94 8.90
C GLY A 476 5.20 -33.08 8.16
N ASP A 477 5.23 -33.14 6.82
CA ASP A 477 4.07 -33.29 5.93
C ASP A 477 2.95 -34.05 6.66
N THR A 478 1.80 -33.44 6.90
CA THR A 478 0.64 -34.14 7.48
C THR A 478 0.23 -35.28 6.55
N LYS A 479 0.86 -36.44 6.75
CA LYS A 479 0.61 -37.62 5.93
C LYS A 479 -0.83 -38.02 6.13
N LEU A 480 -1.50 -38.34 5.02
CA LEU A 480 -2.87 -38.86 4.97
C LEU A 480 -3.13 -39.99 5.99
N ALA A 481 -2.07 -40.73 6.36
CA ALA A 481 -2.06 -41.70 7.45
C ALA A 481 -2.51 -41.13 8.81
N HIS A 482 -2.03 -39.94 9.21
CA HIS A 482 -2.38 -39.32 10.50
C HIS A 482 -3.86 -38.94 10.58
N LEU A 483 -4.44 -38.43 9.48
CA LEU A 483 -5.87 -38.14 9.39
C LEU A 483 -6.70 -39.42 9.46
N ALA A 484 -6.25 -40.47 8.75
CA ALA A 484 -6.92 -41.77 8.76
C ALA A 484 -6.88 -42.43 10.16
N ASP A 485 -5.75 -42.34 10.85
CA ASP A 485 -5.58 -42.88 12.20
C ASP A 485 -6.44 -42.14 13.23
N GLU A 486 -6.60 -40.81 13.12
CA GLU A 486 -7.48 -40.06 14.00
C GLU A 486 -8.96 -40.42 13.77
N VAL A 487 -9.36 -40.68 12.52
CA VAL A 487 -10.71 -41.17 12.18
C VAL A 487 -10.95 -42.58 12.74
N VAL A 488 -9.96 -43.47 12.65
CA VAL A 488 -10.01 -44.81 13.26
C VAL A 488 -10.14 -44.71 14.77
N ARG A 489 -9.30 -43.88 15.42
CA ARG A 489 -9.31 -43.64 16.86
C ARG A 489 -10.67 -43.12 17.33
N ALA A 490 -11.21 -42.12 16.66
CA ALA A 490 -12.53 -41.56 16.98
C ALA A 490 -13.64 -42.61 16.92
N ARG A 491 -13.55 -43.56 15.98
CA ARG A 491 -14.52 -44.64 15.83
C ARG A 491 -14.32 -45.77 16.84
N GLN A 492 -13.10 -46.02 17.30
CA GLN A 492 -12.83 -46.96 18.40
C GLN A 492 -13.35 -46.44 19.75
N LEU A 493 -13.29 -45.12 19.97
CA LEU A 493 -13.82 -44.46 21.17
C LEU A 493 -15.36 -44.56 21.28
N ASP A 494 -16.06 -44.81 20.17
CA ASP A 494 -17.50 -45.08 20.14
C ASP A 494 -17.88 -46.51 20.63
N GLY A 495 -16.92 -47.24 21.22
CA GLY A 495 -17.17 -48.52 21.89
C GLY A 495 -17.26 -49.74 20.96
N ALA A 496 -17.04 -49.57 19.65
CA ALA A 496 -16.92 -50.68 18.71
C ALA A 496 -15.46 -51.13 18.60
N MET A 497 -15.16 -52.37 19.02
CA MET A 497 -13.91 -53.02 18.61
C MET A 497 -13.95 -53.20 17.08
N LEU A 498 -13.22 -52.35 16.36
CA LEU A 498 -13.13 -52.41 14.90
C LEU A 498 -12.33 -53.66 14.51
N SER A 499 -12.89 -54.47 13.63
CA SER A 499 -12.13 -55.52 12.96
C SER A 499 -11.08 -54.91 12.02
N GLY A 500 -9.97 -55.60 11.78
CA GLY A 500 -8.93 -55.12 10.86
C GLY A 500 -9.44 -54.84 9.44
N GLU A 501 -10.47 -55.56 9.00
CA GLU A 501 -11.15 -55.31 7.71
C GLU A 501 -11.97 -54.02 7.70
N GLU A 502 -12.61 -53.66 8.81
CA GLU A 502 -13.35 -52.42 8.95
C GLU A 502 -12.41 -51.23 9.05
N GLU A 503 -11.28 -51.40 9.73
CA GLU A 503 -10.21 -50.41 9.81
C GLU A 503 -9.63 -50.11 8.42
N ALA A 504 -9.31 -51.15 7.64
CA ALA A 504 -8.85 -51.01 6.26
C ALA A 504 -9.90 -50.33 5.37
N ARG A 505 -11.18 -50.71 5.51
CA ARG A 505 -12.29 -50.04 4.81
C ARG A 505 -12.42 -48.57 5.18
N LEU A 506 -12.23 -48.22 6.46
CA LEU A 506 -12.30 -46.83 6.93
C LEU A 506 -11.15 -45.99 6.37
N ARG A 507 -9.91 -46.52 6.37
CA ARG A 507 -8.77 -45.84 5.74
C ARG A 507 -8.98 -45.64 4.24
N ALA A 508 -9.53 -46.62 3.54
CA ALA A 508 -9.89 -46.48 2.12
C ALA A 508 -10.98 -45.42 1.90
N ALA A 509 -11.98 -45.33 2.80
CA ALA A 509 -13.00 -44.29 2.74
C ALA A 509 -12.43 -42.89 3.00
N VAL A 510 -11.48 -42.75 3.93
CA VAL A 510 -10.73 -41.50 4.17
C VAL A 510 -9.96 -41.10 2.90
N ALA A 511 -9.19 -42.00 2.30
CA ALA A 511 -8.45 -41.71 1.08
C ALA A 511 -9.37 -41.30 -0.09
N ARG A 512 -10.55 -41.92 -0.21
CA ARG A 512 -11.54 -41.57 -1.23
C ARG A 512 -12.16 -40.18 -0.98
N THR A 513 -12.57 -39.90 0.26
CA THR A 513 -13.23 -38.63 0.62
C THR A 513 -12.30 -37.42 0.56
N LEU A 514 -11.00 -37.63 0.70
CA LEU A 514 -9.98 -36.58 0.51
C LEU A 514 -9.67 -36.28 -0.96
N ASN A 515 -10.24 -37.04 -1.90
CA ASN A 515 -10.12 -36.72 -3.32
C ASN A 515 -10.99 -35.50 -3.66
N HIS A 516 -10.39 -34.49 -4.30
CA HIS A 516 -11.09 -33.27 -4.72
C HIS A 516 -12.29 -33.52 -5.65
N ASN A 517 -12.32 -34.67 -6.33
CA ASN A 517 -13.42 -35.07 -7.22
C ASN A 517 -14.53 -35.86 -6.50
N ASP A 518 -14.40 -36.13 -5.20
CA ASP A 518 -15.45 -36.82 -4.45
C ASP A 518 -16.71 -35.94 -4.35
N PRO A 519 -17.91 -36.50 -4.61
CA PRO A 519 -19.15 -35.71 -4.63
C PRO A 519 -19.47 -35.08 -3.28
N VAL A 520 -19.07 -35.70 -2.15
CA VAL A 520 -19.27 -35.13 -0.82
C VAL A 520 -18.36 -33.93 -0.63
N PHE A 521 -17.09 -34.04 -1.01
CA PHE A 521 -16.12 -32.95 -0.94
C PHE A 521 -16.59 -31.74 -1.77
N VAL A 522 -16.93 -31.96 -3.04
CA VAL A 522 -17.40 -30.90 -3.95
C VAL A 522 -18.67 -30.24 -3.43
N LEU A 523 -19.61 -31.01 -2.88
CA LEU A 523 -20.86 -30.49 -2.35
C LEU A 523 -20.65 -29.64 -1.09
N LEU A 524 -19.80 -30.09 -0.15
CA LEU A 524 -19.46 -29.33 1.06
C LEU A 524 -18.71 -28.04 0.70
N GLN A 525 -17.77 -28.12 -0.24
CA GLN A 525 -17.05 -26.96 -0.76
C GLN A 525 -18.01 -25.92 -1.38
N LYS A 526 -18.90 -26.33 -2.28
CA LYS A 526 -19.87 -25.41 -2.89
C LYS A 526 -20.78 -24.74 -1.86
N ARG A 527 -21.18 -25.47 -0.80
CA ARG A 527 -22.02 -24.94 0.27
C ARG A 527 -21.31 -23.87 1.11
N ILE A 528 -20.07 -24.12 1.51
CA ILE A 528 -19.32 -23.14 2.31
C ILE A 528 -18.97 -21.90 1.48
N LEU A 529 -18.61 -22.07 0.20
CA LEU A 529 -18.33 -20.94 -0.69
C LEU A 529 -19.59 -20.10 -0.96
N LYS A 530 -20.75 -20.75 -1.19
CA LYS A 530 -22.03 -20.05 -1.31
C LYS A 530 -22.35 -19.26 -0.05
N ALA A 531 -22.26 -19.90 1.12
CA ALA A 531 -22.52 -19.25 2.41
C ALA A 531 -21.58 -18.05 2.64
N LEU A 532 -20.32 -18.13 2.22
CA LEU A 532 -19.35 -17.04 2.31
C LEU A 532 -19.74 -15.87 1.40
N VAL A 533 -20.09 -16.14 0.14
CA VAL A 533 -20.58 -15.11 -0.79
C VAL A 533 -21.83 -14.43 -0.25
N ASP A 534 -22.79 -15.22 0.23
CA ASP A 534 -24.03 -14.69 0.80
C ASP A 534 -23.72 -13.80 2.00
N ALA A 535 -22.90 -14.25 2.96
CA ALA A 535 -22.55 -13.47 4.14
C ALA A 535 -21.85 -12.15 3.79
N LEU A 536 -20.89 -12.16 2.86
CA LEU A 536 -20.18 -10.97 2.40
C LEU A 536 -21.09 -9.99 1.64
N GLY A 537 -22.02 -10.52 0.85
CA GLY A 537 -23.00 -9.73 0.08
C GLY A 537 -24.02 -9.05 0.98
N HIS A 538 -24.65 -9.79 1.90
CA HIS A 538 -25.67 -9.26 2.81
C HIS A 538 -25.13 -8.09 3.64
N GLN A 539 -23.91 -8.23 4.17
CA GLN A 539 -23.26 -7.20 4.97
C GLN A 539 -23.02 -5.88 4.21
N ARG A 540 -22.83 -5.94 2.89
CA ARG A 540 -22.61 -4.77 2.02
C ARG A 540 -23.91 -4.21 1.45
N SER A 541 -24.93 -5.05 1.36
CA SER A 541 -26.23 -4.74 0.79
C SER A 541 -27.18 -4.12 1.81
N GLU A 542 -27.02 -4.46 3.09
CA GLU A 542 -27.74 -3.76 4.15
C GLU A 542 -27.38 -2.28 4.02
N PRO A 543 -28.34 -1.42 3.65
CA PRO A 543 -28.07 0.00 3.62
C PRO A 543 -27.59 0.31 5.02
N ARG A 544 -26.32 0.73 5.15
CA ARG A 544 -25.85 1.39 6.36
C ARG A 544 -26.91 2.47 6.57
N GLN A 545 -27.86 2.21 7.46
CA GLN A 545 -28.83 3.19 7.91
C GLN A 545 -27.97 4.16 8.71
N ALA A 546 -27.26 4.98 7.96
CA ALA A 546 -26.36 5.99 8.42
C ALA A 546 -27.26 6.92 9.22
N GLY A 547 -27.19 6.78 10.53
CA GLY A 547 -27.74 7.72 11.50
C GLY A 547 -29.06 8.35 11.09
N ALA A 548 -30.11 7.54 10.88
CA ALA A 548 -31.47 8.04 11.08
C ALA A 548 -31.62 8.36 12.58
N HIS A 549 -31.05 9.49 12.95
CA HIS A 549 -31.19 10.26 14.18
C HIS A 549 -31.82 9.50 15.35
N THR A 550 -31.11 8.54 15.94
CA THR A 550 -31.21 8.36 17.40
C THR A 550 -30.61 9.62 18.01
N GLY A 551 -31.45 10.65 18.15
CA GLY A 551 -31.12 11.87 18.85
C GLY A 551 -30.49 11.54 20.21
N PRO A 552 -29.56 12.37 20.70
CA PRO A 552 -28.86 12.09 21.95
C PRO A 552 -29.87 11.79 23.06
N PRO A 553 -29.82 10.62 23.73
CA PRO A 553 -30.87 10.16 24.64
C PRO A 553 -30.97 10.97 25.95
N ARG A 554 -30.30 12.13 26.04
CA ARG A 554 -30.42 13.03 27.18
C ARG A 554 -29.84 14.40 26.86
N MET A 555 -30.70 15.38 26.66
CA MET A 555 -30.35 16.78 26.91
C MET A 555 -30.24 16.96 28.43
N GLN A 556 -29.03 16.82 28.98
CA GLN A 556 -28.73 17.31 30.33
C GLN A 556 -28.40 18.79 30.25
N THR A 557 -29.40 19.64 30.44
CA THR A 557 -29.22 21.05 30.78
C THR A 557 -28.57 21.13 32.16
N GLY A 558 -27.43 21.82 32.25
CA GLY A 558 -26.52 21.78 33.39
C GLY A 558 -26.98 22.52 34.66
N GLN A 559 -26.32 22.15 35.77
CA GLN A 559 -26.10 23.01 36.94
C GLN A 559 -24.59 23.29 37.03
N PRO A 560 -24.14 24.55 37.20
CA PRO A 560 -22.73 24.87 37.28
C PRO A 560 -22.24 24.65 38.73
N GLY A 561 -21.82 23.42 39.03
CA GLY A 561 -21.20 23.07 40.29
C GLY A 561 -19.69 22.92 40.13
N MET A 562 -18.95 23.88 40.65
CA MET A 562 -17.50 23.85 40.89
C MET A 562 -16.96 22.43 41.12
N ARG A 563 -16.00 21.97 40.31
CA ARG A 563 -14.87 21.15 40.77
C ARG A 563 -13.87 20.81 39.65
N ALA A 564 -12.61 20.90 40.06
CA ALA A 564 -11.40 20.30 39.51
C ALA A 564 -10.92 20.84 38.15
N GLU A 565 -9.76 21.48 38.21
CA GLU A 565 -8.84 21.76 37.11
C GLU A 565 -8.69 20.52 36.22
N LYS A 566 -9.53 20.46 35.20
CA LYS A 566 -9.53 19.41 34.20
C LYS A 566 -8.34 19.70 33.29
N ARG A 567 -7.21 19.04 33.55
CA ARG A 567 -6.03 19.06 32.67
C ARG A 567 -6.51 19.02 31.22
N ALA A 568 -6.18 20.06 30.47
CA ALA A 568 -6.49 20.15 29.05
C ALA A 568 -5.86 18.93 28.37
N ARG A 569 -6.66 17.89 28.10
CA ARG A 569 -6.28 16.86 27.15
C ARG A 569 -6.24 17.57 25.81
N ILE A 570 -5.03 17.73 25.28
CA ILE A 570 -4.82 18.20 23.91
C ILE A 570 -5.40 17.12 23.02
N THR A 571 -6.66 17.29 22.62
CA THR A 571 -7.27 16.48 21.58
C THR A 571 -6.63 16.95 20.28
N ILE A 572 -5.65 16.21 19.80
CA ILE A 572 -5.13 16.41 18.44
C ILE A 572 -6.32 16.20 17.52
N VAL A 573 -6.75 17.28 16.84
CA VAL A 573 -7.85 17.25 15.87
C VAL A 573 -7.35 16.50 14.64
N ILE A 574 -7.40 15.17 14.72
CA ILE A 574 -7.38 14.29 13.55
C ILE A 574 -8.80 14.35 13.00
N ASP A 575 -8.93 14.49 11.68
CA ASP A 575 -10.20 14.69 10.99
C ASP A 575 -11.29 13.75 11.54
N PRO A 576 -12.32 14.27 12.25
CA PRO A 576 -13.28 13.43 12.97
C PRO A 576 -14.11 12.55 12.03
N GLU A 577 -14.30 12.98 10.78
CA GLU A 577 -15.06 12.24 9.77
C GLU A 577 -14.38 10.91 9.36
N GLU A 578 -13.05 10.80 9.45
CA GLU A 578 -12.34 9.53 9.22
C GLU A 578 -12.24 8.69 10.49
N PHE A 579 -12.31 9.33 11.65
CA PHE A 579 -12.24 8.67 12.95
C PHE A 579 -13.53 7.90 13.27
N ASP A 580 -14.70 8.52 13.05
CA ASP A 580 -15.99 7.92 13.39
C ASP A 580 -16.32 6.64 12.59
N ALA A 581 -15.74 6.45 11.40
CA ALA A 581 -15.88 5.21 10.64
C ALA A 581 -15.04 4.03 11.20
N ALA A 582 -14.02 4.31 12.02
CA ALA A 582 -13.10 3.33 12.60
C ALA A 582 -13.27 3.17 14.13
N HIS A 583 -14.09 4.01 14.77
CA HIS A 583 -14.22 4.08 16.22
C HIS A 583 -15.34 3.16 16.74
N GLY A 584 -14.95 1.98 17.21
CA GLY A 584 -15.72 1.26 18.22
C GLY A 584 -17.09 0.71 17.82
N ALA A 585 -17.49 0.81 16.55
CA ALA A 585 -18.43 -0.15 16.00
C ALA A 585 -17.68 -1.48 16.03
N GLU A 586 -17.97 -2.30 17.05
CA GLU A 586 -17.63 -3.73 17.05
C GLU A 586 -17.73 -4.20 15.61
N THR A 587 -16.60 -4.67 15.05
CA THR A 587 -16.53 -5.08 13.65
C THR A 587 -17.78 -5.88 13.37
N PRO A 588 -18.70 -5.38 12.52
CA PRO A 588 -20.07 -5.88 12.51
C PRO A 588 -20.00 -7.37 12.32
N GLN A 589 -20.42 -8.10 13.36
CA GLN A 589 -20.25 -9.55 13.41
C GLN A 589 -20.92 -10.11 12.18
N LEU A 590 -20.13 -10.76 11.33
CA LEU A 590 -20.62 -11.32 10.09
C LEU A 590 -21.71 -12.34 10.46
N THR A 591 -22.95 -12.06 10.10
CA THR A 591 -24.08 -12.91 10.50
C THR A 591 -24.09 -14.14 9.61
N ILE A 592 -23.53 -15.24 10.11
CA ILE A 592 -23.36 -16.46 9.33
C ILE A 592 -24.58 -17.36 9.54
N GLY A 593 -25.32 -17.59 8.45
CA GLY A 593 -26.41 -18.55 8.45
C GLY A 593 -25.90 -19.99 8.71
N ARG A 594 -26.80 -20.87 9.15
CA ARG A 594 -26.47 -22.29 9.39
C ARG A 594 -26.01 -22.95 8.08
N VAL A 595 -24.74 -23.35 7.99
CA VAL A 595 -24.19 -24.05 6.83
C VAL A 595 -24.34 -25.57 6.99
N GLN A 596 -25.13 -26.20 6.12
CA GLN A 596 -25.35 -27.64 6.17
C GLN A 596 -24.04 -28.43 5.92
N GLY A 597 -23.71 -29.33 6.85
CA GLY A 597 -22.45 -30.09 6.83
C GLY A 597 -21.36 -29.52 7.75
N PHE A 598 -21.55 -28.30 8.24
CA PHE A 598 -20.66 -27.62 9.21
C PHE A 598 -21.42 -27.36 10.51
N GLU A 599 -22.20 -28.36 10.96
CA GLU A 599 -23.13 -28.18 12.08
C GLU A 599 -22.48 -28.33 13.46
N ASP A 600 -21.30 -28.96 13.48
CA ASP A 600 -20.48 -29.15 14.67
C ASP A 600 -20.10 -27.79 15.29
N GLU A 601 -20.18 -27.67 16.61
CA GLU A 601 -19.96 -26.40 17.31
C GLU A 601 -18.55 -25.85 17.08
N TYR A 602 -17.55 -26.73 17.03
CA TYR A 602 -16.17 -26.33 16.78
C TYR A 602 -16.01 -25.85 15.33
N LEU A 603 -16.57 -26.58 14.36
CA LEU A 603 -16.53 -26.17 12.95
C LEU A 603 -17.23 -24.84 12.72
N LYS A 604 -18.37 -24.57 13.36
CA LYS A 604 -19.06 -23.27 13.26
C LYS A 604 -18.17 -22.12 13.66
N LYS A 605 -17.51 -22.23 14.82
CA LYS A 605 -16.58 -21.21 15.30
C LYS A 605 -15.43 -20.98 14.32
N VAL A 606 -14.85 -22.04 13.78
CA VAL A 606 -13.76 -21.93 12.79
C VAL A 606 -14.25 -21.32 11.48
N VAL A 607 -15.45 -21.67 11.02
CA VAL A 607 -16.09 -21.06 9.84
C VAL A 607 -16.26 -19.56 10.05
N GLU A 608 -16.74 -19.14 11.23
CA GLU A 608 -16.85 -17.73 11.61
C GLU A 608 -15.51 -17.01 11.57
N GLU A 609 -14.46 -17.59 12.17
CA GLU A 609 -13.10 -17.02 12.15
C GLU A 609 -12.57 -16.85 10.71
N VAL A 610 -12.73 -17.86 9.85
CA VAL A 610 -12.26 -17.81 8.46
C VAL A 610 -13.05 -16.77 7.65
N PHE A 611 -14.36 -16.68 7.85
CA PHE A 611 -15.20 -15.72 7.16
C PHE A 611 -14.85 -14.27 7.56
N VAL A 612 -14.54 -14.02 8.83
CA VAL A 612 -14.04 -12.73 9.30
C VAL A 612 -12.72 -12.36 8.62
N LYS A 613 -11.77 -13.31 8.53
CA LYS A 613 -10.50 -13.08 7.80
C LYS A 613 -10.71 -12.73 6.32
N VAL A 614 -11.66 -13.39 5.65
CA VAL A 614 -12.01 -13.05 4.26
C VAL A 614 -12.57 -11.64 4.18
N ASP A 615 -13.52 -11.29 5.05
CA ASP A 615 -14.15 -9.97 5.05
C ASP A 615 -13.13 -8.85 5.34
N GLU A 616 -12.17 -9.07 6.23
CA GLU A 616 -11.06 -8.14 6.48
C GLU A 616 -10.23 -7.88 5.21
N CYS A 617 -9.90 -8.92 4.44
CA CYS A 617 -9.20 -8.77 3.16
C CYS A 617 -10.05 -8.02 2.13
N VAL A 618 -11.34 -8.32 2.04
CA VAL A 618 -12.28 -7.66 1.11
C VAL A 618 -12.41 -6.17 1.46
N ARG A 619 -12.60 -5.83 2.74
CA ARG A 619 -12.66 -4.44 3.21
C ARG A 619 -11.34 -3.69 3.01
N TRP A 620 -10.21 -4.37 3.14
CA TRP A 620 -8.90 -3.79 2.87
C TRP A 620 -8.81 -3.32 1.42
N VAL A 621 -9.11 -4.22 0.47
CA VAL A 621 -9.09 -3.95 -0.97
C VAL A 621 -10.12 -2.89 -1.34
N GLU A 622 -11.34 -2.97 -0.80
CA GLU A 622 -12.35 -1.92 -0.94
C GLU A 622 -11.83 -0.58 -0.46
N GLY A 623 -11.15 -0.51 0.68
CA GLY A 623 -10.59 0.73 1.21
C GLY A 623 -9.51 1.38 0.35
N ILE A 624 -8.85 0.63 -0.53
CA ILE A 624 -7.76 1.13 -1.38
C ILE A 624 -8.22 1.40 -2.80
N TRP A 625 -9.07 0.53 -3.36
CA TRP A 625 -9.33 0.43 -4.80
C TRP A 625 -10.79 0.71 -5.19
N GLN A 626 -11.55 1.47 -4.39
CA GLN A 626 -12.96 1.79 -4.68
C GLN A 626 -13.21 2.30 -6.10
N ASP A 627 -12.28 3.09 -6.65
CA ASP A 627 -12.39 3.65 -8.00
C ASP A 627 -12.33 2.56 -9.09
N VAL A 628 -11.42 1.59 -8.96
CA VAL A 628 -11.28 0.46 -9.89
C VAL A 628 -12.46 -0.51 -9.75
N LEU A 629 -12.89 -0.77 -8.51
CA LEU A 629 -14.03 -1.64 -8.24
C LEU A 629 -15.33 -1.09 -8.84
N ARG A 630 -15.52 0.24 -8.85
CA ARG A 630 -16.70 0.91 -9.44
C ARG A 630 -16.63 1.02 -10.97
N ALA A 631 -15.44 1.22 -11.55
CA ALA A 631 -15.28 1.39 -12.99
C ALA A 631 -15.80 0.19 -13.81
N GLY A 632 -15.66 -1.04 -13.29
CA GLY A 632 -16.18 -2.25 -13.93
C GLY A 632 -17.72 -2.32 -14.04
N VAL A 633 -18.44 -1.45 -13.32
CA VAL A 633 -19.92 -1.39 -13.34
C VAL A 633 -20.41 -0.37 -14.38
N ILE A 634 -19.75 0.79 -14.48
CA ILE A 634 -20.25 1.96 -15.22
C ILE A 634 -20.06 1.81 -16.74
N ASP A 635 -18.96 1.23 -17.20
CA ASP A 635 -18.66 1.13 -18.64
C ASP A 635 -19.62 0.20 -19.42
N ARG A 636 -20.42 -0.62 -18.73
CA ARG A 636 -21.45 -1.46 -19.38
C ARG A 636 -22.79 -0.76 -19.58
N GLU A 637 -23.11 0.27 -18.79
CA GLU A 637 -24.39 0.98 -18.89
C GLU A 637 -24.35 2.15 -19.88
N ILE A 638 -23.18 2.69 -20.21
CA ILE A 638 -23.03 3.83 -21.12
C ILE A 638 -22.83 3.40 -22.59
N VAL A 639 -22.59 2.10 -22.83
CA VAL A 639 -22.37 1.54 -24.19
C VAL A 639 -23.64 0.87 -24.77
N ILE A 640 -24.78 0.96 -24.07
CA ILE A 640 -26.11 0.55 -24.55
C ILE A 640 -26.95 1.81 -24.72
#